data_AF-A0AAE0SCQ6-F1
#
_entry.id   AF-A0AAE0SCQ6-F1
#
_cell.length_a   1.000
_cell.length_b   1.000
_cell.length_c   1.000
_cell.angle_alpha   90.00
_cell.angle_beta   90.00
_cell.angle_gamma   90.00
#
_symmetry.space_group_name_H-M   'P 1'
#
loop_
_entity.id
_entity.type
_entity.pdbx_description
1 polymer ?
#
loop_
_entity_poly.entity_id
_entity_poly.type
_entity_poly.pdbx_seq_one_letter_code
_entity_poly.pdbx_strand_id
1 'polypeptide(L)'
;MGKKRIVTNEGGDAGSKIKKEKLSCEIDGQQVRWEWEGDKEKWMIYSDQLCANITEAYNNKKTQVNFEVAGGVNVTIKLDTMVQKNKKTGWERVIRAAVKDNVDDEFYVWQWEDEKGKLKPYDVKVTLALEKARESGETTVDIVASHRSYSIDISKMEQRNTVTDLKKKVCRNKSEAEEPESTTPTPVASTSASSQEVSNCSTATGRKARSSRAKIKVEPEEQKDEEEKKPVVKSGKKSGKRGLEENNEPKVKTVILKGKAPVDSECTTMVGKAHVYYQGSDVWDSMLNQTNVSNNNNKYFIIQLLEEDEKKKYHVWFRWGRVGYKGQNSLVPCGSDLEKAKKTFTKKFYDKTKNEWSQRNEFVKVQGKYDLLQMDYSLQDTDEPDAGPASKKLKKEKSDVKIPESKLEKKLQDLINLICDVKNMEEAVMEMKYDAKKAPLGKLTKDQIKAGYAALKKIDACIEKEDFGNRLKEACDDFYTRIPHDFGMRPPSIIRTKNEVKSKIQLLEALGDIEIALNILKKGDMSENPVDRHYHSLKCDLKPLDHECETFKLIDKYLKTTHARTHNQYKMKLLDVFDVDKEGEAAKFSDCGNRMLLWHGSRLTNWVGILSQGLRIAPPEAPVTGYMFGKGIYFADMSSKSANYCFPSKSKDVGILVLCDVALGNCNELLHADYNAHKLPAGKHSVKGLGSVVPNPESAHTMSDGCVVPLGNEVKTSVSNPKGFSLNYNEYIVYNTDQVKMKYLVQVQFDFK
;
A
#
# COMPACT_ATOMS: atom_id res chain seq x y z
N MET A 1 8.33 70.20 -2.34
CA MET A 1 7.83 71.45 -2.95
C MET A 1 7.72 71.23 -4.45
N GLY A 2 6.63 71.68 -5.09
CA GLY A 2 6.47 71.61 -6.55
C GLY A 2 5.10 71.07 -6.96
N LYS A 3 4.17 71.98 -7.27
CA LYS A 3 2.82 71.72 -7.77
C LYS A 3 2.79 71.91 -9.28
N LYS A 4 1.90 71.15 -9.94
CA LYS A 4 1.28 71.34 -11.27
C LYS A 4 2.13 70.99 -12.50
N ARG A 5 1.59 70.66 -13.67
CA ARG A 5 0.36 69.98 -14.18
C ARG A 5 0.47 70.18 -15.71
N ILE A 6 -0.08 69.23 -16.48
CA ILE A 6 -0.51 69.34 -17.89
C ILE A 6 0.57 69.12 -18.96
N VAL A 7 0.46 67.97 -19.64
CA VAL A 7 0.67 67.85 -21.09
C VAL A 7 -0.46 66.96 -21.62
N THR A 8 -1.15 67.43 -22.66
CA THR A 8 -2.15 66.71 -23.47
C THR A 8 -1.57 66.32 -24.84
N ASN A 9 -1.95 65.11 -25.31
CA ASN A 9 -2.23 64.62 -26.69
C ASN A 9 -1.52 65.25 -27.90
N GLU A 10 -1.13 64.54 -28.97
CA GLU A 10 -1.75 63.41 -29.67
C GLU A 10 -0.79 62.89 -30.78
N GLY A 11 -0.94 61.63 -31.18
CA GLY A 11 -0.78 61.19 -32.59
C GLY A 11 0.56 60.56 -33.05
N GLY A 12 0.48 59.37 -33.66
CA GLY A 12 1.33 59.03 -34.82
C GLY A 12 2.34 57.88 -34.69
N ASP A 13 1.83 56.66 -34.87
CA ASP A 13 2.40 55.45 -35.48
C ASP A 13 3.88 55.44 -35.96
N ALA A 14 4.67 54.52 -35.38
CA ALA A 14 5.86 53.93 -36.00
C ALA A 14 5.97 52.46 -35.57
N GLY A 15 5.47 51.56 -36.41
CA GLY A 15 5.58 50.12 -36.23
C GLY A 15 7.03 49.63 -36.13
N SER A 16 7.34 48.98 -35.01
CA SER A 16 8.52 48.13 -34.87
C SER A 16 8.14 46.67 -35.14
N LYS A 17 8.63 46.14 -36.25
CA LYS A 17 8.59 44.72 -36.62
C LYS A 17 9.34 43.90 -35.56
N ILE A 18 8.62 43.17 -34.72
CA ILE A 18 9.20 42.08 -33.93
C ILE A 18 9.43 40.89 -34.88
N LYS A 19 10.70 40.53 -35.10
CA LYS A 19 11.10 39.28 -35.77
C LYS A 19 10.49 38.10 -34.98
N LYS A 20 9.65 37.28 -35.62
CA LYS A 20 9.32 35.94 -35.10
C LYS A 20 10.59 35.09 -35.15
N GLU A 21 11.27 34.92 -34.03
CA GLU A 21 12.28 33.87 -33.88
C GLU A 21 11.60 32.51 -34.11
N LYS A 22 12.23 31.67 -34.93
CA LYS A 22 11.74 30.32 -35.24
C LYS A 22 11.97 29.47 -33.98
N LEU A 23 10.93 29.27 -33.18
CA LEU A 23 10.97 28.43 -31.97
C LEU A 23 11.35 26.99 -32.36
N SER A 24 12.54 26.54 -31.97
CA SER A 24 12.98 25.16 -32.22
C SER A 24 12.53 24.24 -31.08
N CYS A 25 11.68 23.27 -31.42
CA CYS A 25 11.27 22.18 -30.52
C CYS A 25 11.88 20.87 -31.03
N GLU A 26 13.20 20.81 -31.09
CA GLU A 26 13.95 19.67 -31.63
C GLU A 26 14.91 19.11 -30.58
N ILE A 27 14.89 17.78 -30.41
CA ILE A 27 15.81 17.04 -29.55
C ILE A 27 16.42 15.92 -30.40
N ASP A 28 17.75 15.87 -30.47
CA ASP A 28 18.51 14.86 -31.22
C ASP A 28 18.08 14.65 -32.69
N GLY A 29 17.68 15.73 -33.38
CA GLY A 29 17.22 15.67 -34.78
C GLY A 29 15.71 15.49 -34.94
N GLN A 30 14.98 15.28 -33.85
CA GLN A 30 13.57 14.92 -33.86
C GLN A 30 12.70 16.07 -33.37
N GLN A 31 11.64 16.39 -34.11
CA GLN A 31 10.66 17.38 -33.65
C GLN A 31 9.81 16.79 -32.51
N VAL A 32 9.77 17.50 -31.38
CA VAL A 32 9.05 17.09 -30.17
C VAL A 32 7.97 18.10 -29.77
N ARG A 33 6.95 17.61 -29.09
CA ARG A 33 5.92 18.42 -28.43
C ARG A 33 5.77 17.96 -26.99
N TRP A 34 5.69 18.90 -26.06
CA TRP A 34 5.53 18.60 -24.65
C TRP A 34 4.06 18.60 -24.27
N GLU A 35 3.66 17.61 -23.47
CA GLU A 35 2.28 17.40 -23.04
C GLU A 35 2.23 17.14 -21.53
N TRP A 36 1.11 17.46 -20.90
CA TRP A 36 0.89 17.25 -19.47
C TRP A 36 -0.47 16.61 -19.17
N GLU A 37 -0.52 15.84 -18.10
CA GLU A 37 -1.73 15.13 -17.68
C GLU A 37 -2.67 16.07 -16.91
N GLY A 38 -3.73 16.49 -17.60
CA GLY A 38 -4.87 17.26 -17.13
C GLY A 38 -5.81 16.48 -16.21
N ASP A 39 -6.97 17.07 -15.93
CA ASP A 39 -7.99 16.41 -15.10
C ASP A 39 -8.68 15.28 -15.89
N LYS A 40 -9.13 14.24 -15.18
CA LYS A 40 -9.76 13.04 -15.78
C LYS A 40 -8.86 12.30 -16.80
N GLU A 41 -7.54 12.30 -16.59
CA GLU A 41 -6.54 11.63 -17.45
C GLU A 41 -6.48 12.17 -18.89
N LYS A 42 -7.01 13.38 -19.13
CA LYS A 42 -6.87 14.07 -20.42
C LYS A 42 -5.46 14.63 -20.59
N TRP A 43 -4.85 14.44 -21.74
CA TRP A 43 -3.56 15.06 -22.06
C TRP A 43 -3.77 16.44 -22.68
N MET A 44 -2.97 17.41 -22.26
CA MET A 44 -3.02 18.79 -22.75
C MET A 44 -1.66 19.20 -23.32
N ILE A 45 -1.68 19.95 -24.42
CA ILE A 45 -0.47 20.47 -25.07
C ILE A 45 0.04 21.70 -24.31
N TYR A 46 1.35 21.79 -24.07
CA TYR A 46 1.96 23.06 -23.65
C TYR A 46 2.02 24.01 -24.86
N SER A 47 1.74 25.30 -24.66
CA SER A 47 1.87 26.31 -25.72
C SER A 47 3.24 26.24 -26.41
N ASP A 48 3.31 26.57 -27.70
CA ASP A 48 4.55 26.50 -28.50
C ASP A 48 5.77 27.14 -27.82
N GLN A 49 5.59 28.30 -27.18
CA GLN A 49 6.66 28.98 -26.46
C GLN A 49 7.18 28.15 -25.27
N LEU A 50 6.27 27.51 -24.54
CA LEU A 50 6.64 26.63 -23.42
C LEU A 50 7.27 25.35 -23.92
N CYS A 51 6.76 24.74 -25.00
CA CYS A 51 7.40 23.60 -25.64
C CYS A 51 8.85 23.90 -26.03
N ALA A 52 9.12 25.08 -26.61
CA ALA A 52 10.46 25.51 -26.97
C ALA A 52 11.34 25.71 -25.73
N ASN A 53 10.84 26.38 -24.69
CA ASN A 53 11.59 26.61 -23.45
C ASN A 53 11.94 25.30 -22.72
N ILE A 54 11.02 24.33 -22.70
CA ILE A 54 11.25 23.01 -22.09
C ILE A 54 12.29 22.24 -22.90
N THR A 55 12.18 22.29 -24.23
CA THR A 55 13.13 21.65 -25.14
C THR A 55 14.54 22.23 -24.99
N GLU A 56 14.66 23.56 -24.93
CA GLU A 56 15.94 24.23 -24.67
C GLU A 56 16.51 23.85 -23.30
N ALA A 57 15.67 23.79 -22.25
CA ALA A 57 16.10 23.38 -20.92
C ALA A 57 16.62 21.93 -20.91
N TYR A 58 15.94 21.03 -21.63
CA TYR A 58 16.33 19.64 -21.78
C TYR A 58 17.66 19.49 -22.54
N ASN A 59 17.81 20.17 -23.68
CA ASN A 59 19.04 20.16 -24.48
C ASN A 59 20.25 20.71 -23.69
N ASN A 60 20.01 21.69 -22.81
CA ASN A 60 21.00 22.23 -21.88
C ASN A 60 21.22 21.37 -20.61
N LYS A 61 20.65 20.16 -20.55
CA LYS A 61 20.76 19.21 -19.42
C LYS A 61 20.34 19.81 -18.07
N LYS A 62 19.41 20.78 -18.07
CA LYS A 62 18.84 21.31 -16.83
C LYS A 62 17.96 20.24 -16.19
N THR A 63 18.02 20.11 -14.87
CA THR A 63 17.17 19.19 -14.12
C THR A 63 15.75 19.74 -13.92
N GLN A 64 15.58 21.06 -13.98
CA GLN A 64 14.29 21.73 -13.83
C GLN A 64 14.23 23.08 -14.55
N VAL A 65 13.02 23.51 -14.92
CA VAL A 65 12.71 24.81 -15.50
C VAL A 65 11.45 25.39 -14.85
N ASN A 66 11.41 26.70 -14.65
CA ASN A 66 10.26 27.40 -14.06
C ASN A 66 9.62 28.31 -15.10
N PHE A 67 8.30 28.36 -15.14
CA PHE A 67 7.57 29.31 -15.96
C PHE A 67 6.20 29.60 -15.37
N GLU A 68 5.63 30.71 -15.80
CA GLU A 68 4.29 31.14 -15.46
C GLU A 68 3.32 30.64 -16.55
N VAL A 69 2.26 29.96 -16.12
CA VAL A 69 1.15 29.53 -17.00
C VAL A 69 -0.06 30.45 -16.80
N ALA A 70 -1.05 30.33 -17.68
CA ALA A 70 -2.26 31.16 -17.67
C ALA A 70 -2.88 31.27 -16.26
N GLY A 71 -3.32 32.49 -15.90
CA GLY A 71 -3.89 32.78 -14.58
C GLY A 71 -2.88 33.09 -13.47
N GLY A 72 -1.62 33.40 -13.81
CA GLY A 72 -0.59 33.81 -12.84
C GLY A 72 0.02 32.64 -12.05
N VAL A 73 -0.19 31.41 -12.52
CA VAL A 73 0.24 30.20 -11.81
C VAL A 73 1.69 29.90 -12.17
N ASN A 74 2.56 29.88 -11.16
CA ASN A 74 3.96 29.49 -11.35
C ASN A 74 4.12 27.97 -11.22
N VAL A 75 4.67 27.33 -12.25
CA VAL A 75 4.98 25.90 -12.25
C VAL A 75 6.48 25.65 -12.41
N THR A 76 6.94 24.53 -11.86
CA THR A 76 8.29 24.00 -12.02
C THR A 76 8.19 22.67 -12.76
N ILE A 77 8.70 22.61 -13.98
CA ILE A 77 8.93 21.33 -14.67
C ILE A 77 10.22 20.74 -14.16
N LYS A 78 10.16 19.49 -13.71
CA LYS A 78 11.30 18.67 -13.34
C LYS A 78 11.53 17.63 -14.44
N LEU A 79 12.62 17.79 -15.18
CA LEU A 79 12.95 16.97 -16.36
C LEU A 79 13.55 15.61 -15.97
N ASP A 80 14.12 15.51 -14.78
CA ASP A 80 14.67 14.26 -14.23
C ASP A 80 13.58 13.25 -13.81
N THR A 81 12.42 13.77 -13.42
CA THR A 81 11.29 13.02 -12.89
C THR A 81 10.06 13.08 -13.78
N MET A 82 10.13 13.81 -14.90
CA MET A 82 9.07 13.99 -15.88
C MET A 82 7.73 14.42 -15.23
N VAL A 83 7.80 15.41 -14.35
CA VAL A 83 6.62 16.02 -13.71
C VAL A 83 6.65 17.54 -13.76
N GLN A 84 5.48 18.17 -13.86
CA GLN A 84 5.30 19.59 -13.52
C GLN A 84 4.78 19.73 -12.10
N LYS A 85 5.28 20.71 -11.35
CA LYS A 85 4.90 21.02 -9.97
C LYS A 85 4.39 22.44 -9.85
N ASN A 86 3.16 22.63 -9.38
CA ASN A 86 2.66 23.96 -9.05
C ASN A 86 3.40 24.51 -7.81
N LYS A 87 4.00 25.69 -7.90
CA LYS A 87 4.79 26.27 -6.80
C LYS A 87 3.94 26.69 -5.59
N LYS A 88 2.67 27.04 -5.80
CA LYS A 88 1.76 27.50 -4.74
C LYS A 88 1.09 26.31 -4.04
N THR A 89 0.58 25.35 -4.79
CA THR A 89 -0.16 24.20 -4.22
C THR A 89 0.73 22.98 -3.96
N GLY A 90 1.92 22.93 -4.57
CA GLY A 90 2.81 21.77 -4.53
C GLY A 90 2.31 20.55 -5.31
N TRP A 91 1.18 20.68 -6.02
CA TRP A 91 0.58 19.61 -6.82
C TRP A 91 1.48 19.23 -8.00
N GLU A 92 1.68 17.93 -8.23
CA GLU A 92 2.50 17.41 -9.33
C GLU A 92 1.61 16.71 -10.37
N ARG A 93 1.89 16.95 -11.67
CA ARG A 93 1.25 16.27 -12.80
C ARG A 93 2.32 15.68 -13.70
N VAL A 94 2.06 14.52 -14.28
CA VAL A 94 3.00 13.86 -15.21
C VAL A 94 3.11 14.69 -16.48
N ILE A 95 4.32 14.74 -17.04
CA ILE A 95 4.59 15.31 -18.37
C ILE A 95 5.18 14.24 -19.27
N ARG A 96 5.04 14.41 -20.58
CA ARG A 96 5.66 13.54 -21.58
C ARG A 96 6.09 14.33 -22.81
N ALA A 97 7.04 13.78 -23.55
CA ALA A 97 7.38 14.25 -24.89
C ALA A 97 6.70 13.34 -25.92
N ALA A 98 5.89 13.94 -26.79
CA ALA A 98 5.41 13.32 -28.00
C ALA A 98 6.36 13.67 -29.15
N VAL A 99 6.59 12.72 -30.04
CA VAL A 99 7.55 12.82 -31.14
C VAL A 99 6.79 12.88 -32.46
N LYS A 100 7.14 13.84 -33.31
CA LYS A 100 6.54 13.96 -34.64
C LYS A 100 7.02 12.85 -35.56
N ASP A 101 6.11 12.16 -36.22
CA ASP A 101 6.42 11.14 -37.22
C ASP A 101 6.73 11.79 -38.57
N ASN A 102 7.79 11.34 -39.22
CA ASN A 102 8.22 11.83 -40.52
C ASN A 102 7.29 11.39 -41.68
N VAL A 103 6.38 10.44 -41.44
CA VAL A 103 5.49 9.87 -42.48
C VAL A 103 4.15 10.61 -42.60
N ASP A 104 3.48 10.90 -41.48
CA ASP A 104 2.14 11.50 -41.46
C ASP A 104 2.10 12.91 -40.82
N ASP A 105 3.26 13.43 -40.39
CA ASP A 105 3.42 14.73 -39.73
C ASP A 105 2.67 14.83 -38.38
N GLU A 106 2.24 13.70 -37.81
CA GLU A 106 1.50 13.63 -36.55
C GLU A 106 2.41 13.31 -35.36
N PHE A 107 1.97 13.65 -34.15
CA PHE A 107 2.73 13.36 -32.94
C PHE A 107 2.34 12.02 -32.32
N TYR A 108 3.33 11.21 -31.97
CA TYR A 108 3.18 9.89 -31.35
C TYR A 108 3.87 9.81 -30.00
N VAL A 109 3.39 8.90 -29.16
CA VAL A 109 3.92 8.67 -27.81
C VAL A 109 4.23 7.19 -27.63
N TRP A 110 5.44 6.92 -27.14
CA TRP A 110 5.87 5.59 -26.72
C TRP A 110 5.49 5.34 -25.25
N GLN A 111 4.83 4.23 -24.98
CA GLN A 111 4.36 3.86 -23.66
C GLN A 111 4.58 2.37 -23.39
N TRP A 112 4.61 2.00 -22.11
CA TRP A 112 4.58 0.61 -21.66
C TRP A 112 3.43 0.37 -20.71
N GLU A 113 2.92 -0.86 -20.72
CA GLU A 113 1.81 -1.28 -19.88
C GLU A 113 2.32 -1.73 -18.51
N ASP A 114 1.83 -1.10 -17.44
CA ASP A 114 2.14 -1.51 -16.08
C ASP A 114 1.36 -2.76 -15.63
N GLU A 115 1.64 -3.26 -14.42
CA GLU A 115 1.02 -4.48 -13.89
C GLU A 115 -0.51 -4.37 -13.70
N LYS A 116 -1.05 -3.16 -13.80
CA LYS A 116 -2.50 -2.89 -13.69
C LYS A 116 -3.13 -2.59 -15.05
N GLY A 117 -2.39 -2.76 -16.14
CA GLY A 117 -2.86 -2.44 -17.49
C GLY A 117 -2.83 -0.95 -17.83
N LYS A 118 -2.24 -0.08 -16.99
CA LYS A 118 -2.19 1.36 -17.26
C LYS A 118 -0.95 1.67 -18.10
N LEU A 119 -1.16 2.44 -19.19
CA LEU A 119 -0.08 2.89 -20.06
C LEU A 119 0.74 4.00 -19.39
N LYS A 120 2.05 3.81 -19.32
CA LYS A 120 3.02 4.75 -18.77
C LYS A 120 3.95 5.25 -19.87
N PRO A 121 4.09 6.57 -20.07
CA PRO A 121 5.02 7.10 -21.06
C PRO A 121 6.46 6.76 -20.67
N TYR A 122 7.29 6.51 -21.67
CA TYR A 122 8.74 6.46 -21.48
C TYR A 122 9.30 7.88 -21.26
N ASP A 123 10.49 7.95 -20.67
CA ASP A 123 11.24 9.21 -20.63
C ASP A 123 11.69 9.63 -22.04
N VAL A 124 12.08 10.89 -22.18
CA VAL A 124 12.44 11.47 -23.48
C VAL A 124 13.57 10.71 -24.16
N LYS A 125 14.59 10.29 -23.41
CA LYS A 125 15.76 9.61 -23.97
C LYS A 125 15.36 8.27 -24.57
N VAL A 126 14.53 7.50 -23.87
CA VAL A 126 14.01 6.21 -24.36
C VAL A 126 13.05 6.41 -25.52
N THR A 127 12.13 7.38 -25.44
CA THR A 127 11.20 7.70 -26.53
C THR A 127 11.94 8.01 -27.84
N LEU A 128 13.00 8.84 -27.78
CA LEU A 128 13.81 9.17 -28.96
C LEU A 128 14.61 7.97 -29.50
N ALA A 129 15.16 7.14 -28.60
CA ALA A 129 15.86 5.92 -29.01
C ALA A 129 14.92 4.93 -29.72
N LEU A 130 13.70 4.75 -29.21
CA LEU A 130 12.68 3.90 -29.81
C LEU A 130 12.18 4.45 -31.15
N GLU A 131 12.01 5.77 -31.25
CA GLU A 131 11.62 6.40 -32.51
C GLU A 131 12.69 6.18 -33.58
N LYS A 132 13.95 6.49 -33.26
CA LYS A 132 15.08 6.35 -34.18
C LYS A 132 15.30 4.90 -34.61
N ALA A 133 15.17 3.95 -33.68
CA ALA A 133 15.25 2.53 -33.98
C ALA A 133 14.12 2.06 -34.90
N ARG A 134 12.89 2.58 -34.72
CA ARG A 134 11.80 2.32 -35.67
C ARG A 134 12.14 2.82 -37.07
N GLU A 135 12.65 4.06 -37.16
CA GLU A 135 12.98 4.69 -38.45
C GLU A 135 14.16 4.01 -39.15
N SER A 136 15.15 3.51 -38.41
CA SER A 136 16.29 2.76 -38.94
C SER A 136 15.99 1.29 -39.23
N GLY A 137 14.82 0.78 -38.83
CA GLY A 137 14.43 -0.62 -38.99
C GLY A 137 15.10 -1.56 -37.97
N GLU A 138 15.66 -1.04 -36.89
CA GLU A 138 16.17 -1.83 -35.77
C GLU A 138 15.03 -2.51 -35.03
N THR A 139 15.22 -3.79 -34.70
CA THR A 139 14.19 -4.61 -34.06
C THR A 139 14.27 -4.61 -32.54
N THR A 140 15.42 -4.21 -31.97
CA THR A 140 15.66 -4.27 -30.53
C THR A 140 16.42 -3.06 -30.01
N VAL A 141 15.97 -2.48 -28.90
CA VAL A 141 16.63 -1.36 -28.21
C VAL A 141 16.88 -1.73 -26.76
N ASP A 142 18.14 -1.68 -26.32
CA ASP A 142 18.51 -1.92 -24.93
C ASP A 142 18.54 -0.61 -24.13
N ILE A 143 17.83 -0.60 -23.00
CA ILE A 143 17.71 0.57 -22.13
C ILE A 143 18.05 0.21 -20.69
N VAL A 144 18.51 1.20 -19.93
CA VAL A 144 18.70 1.10 -18.47
C VAL A 144 17.77 2.09 -17.79
N ALA A 145 16.82 1.57 -17.02
CA ALA A 145 15.87 2.38 -16.26
C ALA A 145 15.80 1.87 -14.82
N SER A 146 15.86 2.78 -13.84
CA SER A 146 15.82 2.44 -12.40
C SER A 146 16.84 1.36 -11.98
N HIS A 147 18.08 1.45 -12.48
CA HIS A 147 19.16 0.49 -12.24
C HIS A 147 18.87 -0.95 -12.73
N ARG A 148 17.94 -1.12 -13.67
CA ARG A 148 17.64 -2.40 -14.32
C ARG A 148 17.79 -2.26 -15.82
N SER A 149 18.32 -3.30 -16.45
CA SER A 149 18.46 -3.36 -17.90
C SER A 149 17.24 -4.03 -18.53
N TYR A 150 16.78 -3.46 -19.63
CA TYR A 150 15.67 -3.96 -20.42
C TYR A 150 16.05 -4.00 -21.88
N SER A 151 15.51 -4.97 -22.60
CA SER A 151 15.58 -5.06 -24.05
C SER A 151 14.17 -4.90 -24.60
N ILE A 152 13.95 -3.90 -25.45
CA ILE A 152 12.65 -3.62 -26.08
C ILE A 152 12.69 -4.16 -27.49
N ASP A 153 11.90 -5.20 -27.75
CA ASP A 153 11.65 -5.73 -29.09
C ASP A 153 10.53 -4.92 -29.75
N ILE A 154 10.90 -4.05 -30.69
CA ILE A 154 9.99 -3.16 -31.41
C ILE A 154 9.09 -3.96 -32.35
N SER A 155 9.58 -5.09 -32.89
CA SER A 155 8.82 -5.94 -33.81
C SER A 155 7.67 -6.65 -33.10
N LYS A 156 7.87 -7.03 -31.83
CA LYS A 156 6.86 -7.65 -30.98
C LYS A 156 6.11 -6.66 -30.10
N MET A 157 6.54 -5.40 -30.07
CA MET A 157 6.05 -4.39 -29.14
C MET A 157 6.09 -4.91 -27.69
N GLU A 158 7.26 -5.42 -27.29
CA GLU A 158 7.47 -6.07 -25.99
C GLU A 158 8.78 -5.61 -25.33
N GLN A 159 8.70 -5.18 -24.09
CA GLN A 159 9.86 -4.91 -23.24
C GLN A 159 10.15 -6.11 -22.36
N ARG A 160 11.38 -6.61 -22.39
CA ARG A 160 11.87 -7.71 -21.55
C ARG A 160 12.88 -7.21 -20.55
N ASN A 161 12.70 -7.52 -19.26
CA ASN A 161 13.76 -7.34 -18.27
C ASN A 161 14.85 -8.40 -18.48
N THR A 162 16.10 -7.98 -18.68
CA THR A 162 17.19 -8.91 -19.04
C THR A 162 17.66 -9.80 -17.89
N VAL A 163 17.26 -9.50 -16.65
CA VAL A 163 17.59 -10.27 -15.44
C VAL A 163 16.46 -11.21 -15.03
N THR A 164 15.21 -10.73 -15.04
CA THR A 164 14.06 -11.49 -14.53
C THR A 164 13.21 -12.15 -15.61
N ASP A 165 13.52 -11.89 -16.89
CA ASP A 165 12.74 -12.35 -18.05
C ASP A 165 11.27 -11.91 -18.06
N LEU A 166 10.92 -10.92 -17.24
CA LEU A 166 9.56 -10.39 -17.20
C LEU A 166 9.31 -9.55 -18.44
N LYS A 167 8.22 -9.85 -19.14
CA LYS A 167 7.79 -9.18 -20.37
C LYS A 167 6.65 -8.22 -20.09
N LYS A 168 6.69 -7.03 -20.68
CA LYS A 168 5.63 -6.02 -20.64
C LYS A 168 5.31 -5.54 -22.04
N LYS A 169 4.05 -5.21 -22.28
CA LYS A 169 3.61 -4.69 -23.57
C LYS A 169 4.10 -3.26 -23.75
N VAL A 170 4.54 -2.96 -24.96
CA VAL A 170 4.92 -1.63 -25.43
C VAL A 170 3.88 -1.19 -26.44
N CYS A 171 3.62 0.10 -26.54
CA CYS A 171 2.80 0.65 -27.60
C CYS A 171 3.33 2.00 -28.07
N ARG A 172 3.06 2.27 -29.34
CA ARG A 172 3.25 3.58 -29.96
C ARG A 172 1.90 4.04 -30.47
N ASN A 173 1.33 5.04 -29.82
CA ASN A 173 -0.01 5.54 -30.14
C ASN A 173 0.10 6.99 -30.62
N LYS A 174 -0.79 7.38 -31.54
CA LYS A 174 -0.97 8.79 -31.90
C LYS A 174 -1.38 9.57 -30.64
N SER A 175 -0.83 10.76 -30.45
CA SER A 175 -1.10 11.57 -29.27
C SER A 175 -2.54 12.06 -29.28
N GLU A 176 -3.22 11.84 -28.16
CA GLU A 176 -4.59 12.28 -27.89
C GLU A 176 -4.65 13.65 -27.19
N ALA A 177 -3.54 14.41 -27.17
CA ALA A 177 -3.48 15.66 -26.41
C ALA A 177 -4.30 16.78 -27.07
N GLU A 178 -5.11 17.47 -26.25
CA GLU A 178 -5.97 18.59 -26.66
C GLU A 178 -5.22 19.93 -26.48
N GLU A 179 -5.54 20.93 -27.30
CA GLU A 179 -5.07 22.30 -27.09
C GLU A 179 -5.82 22.96 -25.92
N PRO A 180 -5.16 23.76 -25.08
CA PRO A 180 -5.83 24.48 -24.01
C PRO A 180 -6.80 25.52 -24.58
N GLU A 181 -8.09 25.44 -24.22
CA GLU A 181 -9.12 26.40 -24.66
C GLU A 181 -8.72 27.85 -24.29
N SER A 182 -8.57 28.71 -25.30
CA SER A 182 -8.28 30.13 -25.09
C SER A 182 -9.54 30.85 -24.61
N THR A 183 -9.60 31.21 -23.33
CA THR A 183 -10.65 32.09 -22.81
C THR A 183 -10.34 33.54 -23.18
N THR A 184 -10.95 34.04 -24.26
CA THR A 184 -11.11 35.48 -24.48
C THR A 184 -12.47 35.92 -23.92
N PRO A 185 -12.55 36.99 -23.11
CA PRO A 185 -13.83 37.48 -22.59
C PRO A 185 -14.42 38.50 -23.57
N THR A 186 -15.60 38.20 -24.11
CA THR A 186 -16.41 39.18 -24.87
C THR A 186 -17.51 39.74 -23.96
N PRO A 187 -17.74 41.06 -23.94
CA PRO A 187 -18.51 41.73 -22.89
C PRO A 187 -20.02 41.50 -23.01
N VAL A 188 -20.65 41.54 -21.83
CA VAL A 188 -22.10 41.46 -21.60
C VAL A 188 -22.80 42.63 -22.31
N ALA A 189 -23.78 42.31 -23.15
CA ALA A 189 -24.82 43.23 -23.57
C ALA A 189 -26.20 42.62 -23.28
N SER A 190 -27.07 43.48 -22.80
CA SER A 190 -28.37 43.28 -22.19
C SER A 190 -29.51 42.88 -23.15
N THR A 191 -30.67 42.66 -22.53
CA THR A 191 -32.06 42.82 -23.05
C THR A 191 -32.76 41.63 -23.74
N SER A 192 -33.67 41.02 -22.97
CA SER A 192 -35.12 40.84 -23.21
C SER A 192 -35.66 40.22 -24.51
N ALA A 193 -36.48 39.18 -24.28
CA ALA A 193 -37.81 38.91 -24.86
C ALA A 193 -37.97 38.28 -26.27
N SER A 194 -38.74 37.17 -26.23
CA SER A 194 -39.85 36.81 -27.12
C SER A 194 -39.61 35.97 -28.39
N SER A 195 -40.34 34.83 -28.39
CA SER A 195 -41.18 34.24 -29.47
C SER A 195 -40.57 33.75 -30.80
N GLN A 196 -40.81 32.44 -31.04
CA GLN A 196 -41.47 31.85 -32.24
C GLN A 196 -40.71 32.00 -33.59
N GLU A 197 -40.72 31.09 -34.57
CA GLU A 197 -41.36 29.81 -34.83
C GLU A 197 -40.75 29.27 -36.16
N VAL A 198 -40.85 27.96 -36.37
CA VAL A 198 -40.92 27.20 -37.65
C VAL A 198 -40.27 27.73 -38.96
N SER A 199 -39.44 26.88 -39.60
CA SER A 199 -39.82 25.94 -40.69
C SER A 199 -38.76 25.75 -41.81
N ASN A 200 -38.53 24.45 -42.08
CA ASN A 200 -38.36 23.75 -43.36
C ASN A 200 -37.29 24.20 -44.39
N CYS A 201 -36.33 23.30 -44.71
CA CYS A 201 -36.38 22.22 -45.73
C CYS A 201 -36.00 22.81 -47.11
N SER A 202 -35.10 22.28 -47.94
CA SER A 202 -34.80 20.89 -48.27
C SER A 202 -33.59 20.82 -49.23
N THR A 203 -33.07 19.60 -49.43
CA THR A 203 -32.48 19.05 -50.69
C THR A 203 -31.15 19.63 -51.20
N ALA A 204 -30.20 18.87 -51.78
CA ALA A 204 -30.03 17.44 -52.04
C ALA A 204 -28.62 17.21 -52.64
N THR A 205 -28.19 15.94 -52.70
CA THR A 205 -27.17 15.35 -53.60
C THR A 205 -25.72 15.83 -53.46
N GLY A 206 -24.66 15.02 -53.57
CA GLY A 206 -24.51 13.63 -53.93
C GLY A 206 -23.04 13.38 -54.38
N ARG A 207 -22.39 12.40 -53.74
CA ARG A 207 -21.36 11.46 -54.25
C ARG A 207 -20.07 11.94 -54.99
N LYS A 208 -18.96 11.45 -54.40
CA LYS A 208 -17.88 10.61 -54.98
C LYS A 208 -16.67 11.24 -55.71
N ALA A 209 -15.52 11.02 -55.06
CA ALA A 209 -14.42 10.12 -55.47
C ALA A 209 -13.19 10.64 -56.27
N ARG A 210 -12.03 10.43 -55.62
CA ARG A 210 -10.78 9.75 -56.05
C ARG A 210 -9.82 10.38 -57.09
N SER A 211 -8.58 10.50 -56.61
CA SER A 211 -7.33 9.89 -57.14
C SER A 211 -6.66 10.49 -58.39
N SER A 212 -5.36 10.79 -58.30
CA SER A 212 -4.28 10.02 -58.99
C SER A 212 -2.88 10.65 -58.78
N ARG A 213 -1.86 10.03 -59.37
CA ARG A 213 -0.49 9.71 -58.91
C ARG A 213 0.48 9.85 -60.10
N ALA A 214 1.75 10.23 -59.90
CA ALA A 214 2.97 9.80 -60.66
C ALA A 214 4.20 10.66 -60.23
N LYS A 215 5.30 10.11 -59.68
CA LYS A 215 6.51 9.47 -60.27
C LYS A 215 7.51 10.42 -60.97
N ILE A 216 8.81 10.35 -60.60
CA ILE A 216 10.00 10.03 -61.44
C ILE A 216 11.30 10.00 -60.57
N LYS A 217 12.33 9.35 -61.13
CA LYS A 217 13.55 8.67 -60.61
C LYS A 217 14.82 9.50 -60.92
N VAL A 218 15.99 9.14 -60.34
CA VAL A 218 17.34 8.95 -60.99
C VAL A 218 18.50 8.98 -59.94
N GLU A 219 19.53 8.15 -60.19
CA GLU A 219 20.82 7.85 -59.51
C GLU A 219 21.96 8.13 -60.55
N PRO A 220 23.27 7.81 -60.39
CA PRO A 220 24.20 7.60 -59.24
C PRO A 220 25.61 8.26 -59.45
N GLU A 221 26.61 8.07 -58.55
CA GLU A 221 28.04 7.76 -58.88
C GLU A 221 28.98 7.55 -57.65
N GLU A 222 30.04 6.74 -57.84
CA GLU A 222 31.01 6.14 -56.90
C GLU A 222 32.44 6.75 -56.94
N GLN A 223 33.29 6.46 -55.92
CA GLN A 223 34.73 6.01 -55.93
C GLN A 223 35.45 6.38 -54.59
N LYS A 224 36.05 5.47 -53.77
CA LYS A 224 37.36 4.72 -53.82
C LYS A 224 38.61 5.61 -53.64
N ASP A 225 39.70 5.35 -52.88
CA ASP A 225 40.45 4.16 -52.37
C ASP A 225 41.31 4.52 -51.10
N GLU A 226 41.54 3.60 -50.14
CA GLU A 226 42.79 2.88 -49.73
C GLU A 226 43.87 3.63 -48.88
N GLU A 227 44.31 3.06 -47.74
CA GLU A 227 45.60 2.31 -47.58
C GLU A 227 45.92 1.94 -46.10
N GLU A 228 46.94 1.08 -45.93
CA GLU A 228 47.18 0.03 -44.93
C GLU A 228 47.85 0.40 -43.58
N LYS A 229 47.82 -0.54 -42.60
CA LYS A 229 49.02 -1.15 -41.95
C LYS A 229 48.71 -2.33 -40.99
N LYS A 230 49.42 -3.45 -41.18
CA LYS A 230 49.70 -4.60 -40.26
C LYS A 230 51.16 -4.48 -39.75
N PRO A 231 51.77 -5.31 -38.84
CA PRO A 231 51.49 -6.73 -38.47
C PRO A 231 51.65 -7.16 -36.96
N VAL A 232 50.91 -8.20 -36.47
CA VAL A 232 51.30 -9.59 -36.02
C VAL A 232 52.19 -9.67 -34.72
N VAL A 233 51.92 -10.41 -33.61
CA VAL A 233 52.02 -11.89 -33.35
C VAL A 233 51.55 -12.29 -31.91
N LYS A 234 50.77 -13.41 -31.83
CA LYS A 234 50.57 -14.50 -30.82
C LYS A 234 50.78 -14.32 -29.28
N SER A 235 49.83 -14.83 -28.49
CA SER A 235 49.87 -16.13 -27.76
C SER A 235 48.87 -16.17 -26.58
N GLY A 236 48.30 -17.34 -26.29
CA GLY A 236 47.18 -17.49 -25.35
C GLY A 236 47.53 -18.04 -23.96
N LYS A 237 46.62 -17.83 -22.98
CA LYS A 237 46.22 -18.81 -21.94
C LYS A 237 45.18 -18.22 -20.96
N LYS A 238 44.13 -19.01 -20.74
CA LYS A 238 43.34 -19.23 -19.50
C LYS A 238 43.23 -18.08 -18.48
N SER A 239 42.06 -17.45 -18.39
CA SER A 239 41.60 -16.74 -17.19
C SER A 239 40.67 -17.63 -16.36
N GLY A 240 41.01 -17.80 -15.09
CA GLY A 240 40.24 -18.54 -14.10
C GLY A 240 39.13 -17.69 -13.46
N LYS A 241 38.08 -18.40 -13.02
CA LYS A 241 36.97 -17.89 -12.19
C LYS A 241 37.44 -17.30 -10.86
N ARG A 242 37.00 -16.08 -10.54
CA ARG A 242 36.75 -15.47 -9.21
C ARG A 242 35.88 -14.22 -9.46
N GLY A 243 34.79 -13.90 -8.79
CA GLY A 243 34.01 -14.56 -7.75
C GLY A 243 32.58 -13.98 -7.82
N LEU A 244 31.59 -14.82 -7.46
CA LEU A 244 30.17 -14.45 -7.41
C LEU A 244 29.91 -13.58 -6.19
N GLU A 245 29.24 -12.45 -6.39
CA GLU A 245 28.59 -11.67 -5.32
C GLU A 245 27.39 -12.47 -4.79
N GLU A 246 27.31 -12.60 -3.47
CA GLU A 246 26.27 -13.37 -2.77
C GLU A 246 24.88 -12.71 -2.90
N ASN A 247 23.94 -13.48 -3.44
CA ASN A 247 22.51 -13.20 -3.40
C ASN A 247 22.00 -13.12 -1.95
N ASN A 248 21.47 -11.97 -1.55
CA ASN A 248 20.73 -11.78 -0.31
C ASN A 248 19.30 -12.34 -0.44
N GLU A 249 19.14 -13.65 -0.25
CA GLU A 249 17.84 -14.22 0.14
C GLU A 249 17.60 -14.05 1.65
N PRO A 250 16.35 -13.76 2.09
CA PRO A 250 16.05 -13.54 3.50
C PRO A 250 16.07 -14.87 4.26
N LYS A 251 17.22 -15.19 4.88
CA LYS A 251 17.29 -16.23 5.92
C LYS A 251 16.78 -15.66 7.24
N VAL A 252 15.69 -16.23 7.74
CA VAL A 252 15.18 -16.01 9.09
C VAL A 252 16.28 -16.42 10.07
N LYS A 253 16.85 -15.44 10.78
CA LYS A 253 17.77 -15.72 11.88
C LYS A 253 16.94 -15.90 13.14
N THR A 254 16.95 -17.11 13.68
CA THR A 254 16.43 -17.42 15.01
C THR A 254 17.10 -16.50 16.03
N VAL A 255 16.30 -15.67 16.72
CA VAL A 255 16.78 -14.78 17.76
C VAL A 255 17.09 -15.63 19.00
N ILE A 256 18.35 -15.67 19.41
CA ILE A 256 18.77 -16.35 20.64
C ILE A 256 18.37 -15.44 21.81
N LEU A 257 17.43 -15.90 22.64
CA LEU A 257 17.04 -15.19 23.85
C LEU A 257 17.86 -15.70 25.04
N LYS A 258 18.51 -14.78 25.74
CA LYS A 258 19.10 -14.99 27.06
C LYS A 258 18.65 -13.82 27.93
N GLY A 259 17.93 -14.09 29.03
CA GLY A 259 17.32 -13.05 29.89
C GLY A 259 16.00 -12.47 29.33
N LYS A 260 15.57 -11.33 29.90
CA LYS A 260 14.25 -10.71 29.62
C LYS A 260 14.10 -10.07 28.25
N ALA A 261 15.19 -9.75 27.56
CA ALA A 261 15.15 -9.21 26.21
C ALA A 261 16.31 -9.77 25.38
N PRO A 262 16.12 -10.01 24.07
CA PRO A 262 17.17 -10.60 23.27
C PRO A 262 18.23 -9.57 22.93
N VAL A 263 19.48 -10.03 22.95
CA VAL A 263 20.60 -9.26 22.40
C VAL A 263 20.37 -9.06 20.91
N ASP A 264 20.58 -7.82 20.45
CA ASP A 264 20.48 -7.47 19.05
C ASP A 264 21.34 -8.38 18.18
N SER A 265 20.73 -9.04 17.20
CA SER A 265 21.36 -10.07 16.36
C SER A 265 22.52 -9.53 15.51
N GLU A 266 22.60 -8.22 15.32
CA GLU A 266 23.72 -7.56 14.65
C GLU A 266 24.94 -7.32 15.58
N CYS A 267 24.80 -7.51 16.90
CA CYS A 267 25.91 -7.49 17.85
C CYS A 267 26.62 -8.87 17.90
N THR A 268 27.16 -9.30 16.76
CA THR A 268 27.73 -10.65 16.54
C THR A 268 28.82 -11.06 17.55
N THR A 269 29.48 -10.09 18.19
CA THR A 269 30.50 -10.33 19.22
C THR A 269 29.92 -10.78 20.56
N MET A 270 28.68 -10.38 20.88
CA MET A 270 28.02 -10.60 22.18
C MET A 270 26.82 -11.54 22.09
N VAL A 271 26.23 -11.74 20.90
CA VAL A 271 25.15 -12.72 20.69
C VAL A 271 25.62 -14.10 21.19
N GLY A 272 24.85 -14.68 22.13
CA GLY A 272 25.14 -15.98 22.74
C GLY A 272 26.21 -15.96 23.84
N LYS A 273 26.85 -14.82 24.14
CA LYS A 273 27.86 -14.67 25.21
C LYS A 273 27.44 -13.69 26.32
N ALA A 274 26.41 -12.90 26.06
CA ALA A 274 25.87 -11.90 26.95
C ALA A 274 24.35 -11.94 26.90
N HIS A 275 23.72 -11.32 27.89
CA HIS A 275 22.29 -11.03 27.95
C HIS A 275 22.07 -9.52 28.08
N VAL A 276 20.86 -9.06 27.75
CA VAL A 276 20.45 -7.69 28.04
C VAL A 276 20.27 -7.54 29.55
N TYR A 277 20.94 -6.56 30.15
CA TYR A 277 20.89 -6.30 31.58
C TYR A 277 19.48 -5.88 32.02
N TYR A 278 19.07 -6.35 33.20
CA TYR A 278 17.81 -6.00 33.82
C TYR A 278 17.96 -5.90 35.34
N GLN A 279 17.10 -5.11 35.98
CA GLN A 279 17.04 -4.96 37.44
C GLN A 279 15.57 -5.05 37.88
N GLY A 280 15.19 -6.19 38.47
CA GLY A 280 13.78 -6.48 38.75
C GLY A 280 12.98 -6.62 37.45
N SER A 281 11.95 -5.80 37.26
CA SER A 281 11.19 -5.69 36.00
C SER A 281 11.78 -4.68 35.01
N ASP A 282 12.80 -3.91 35.40
CA ASP A 282 13.39 -2.87 34.55
C ASP A 282 14.42 -3.46 33.59
N VAL A 283 14.10 -3.50 32.30
CA VAL A 283 14.97 -4.00 31.23
C VAL A 283 15.71 -2.82 30.57
N TRP A 284 17.04 -2.89 30.51
CA TRP A 284 17.89 -1.83 29.93
C TRP A 284 18.04 -1.99 28.41
N ASP A 285 16.90 -1.91 27.73
CA ASP A 285 16.75 -1.92 26.28
C ASP A 285 15.88 -0.74 25.84
N SER A 286 16.26 -0.06 24.76
CA SER A 286 15.45 1.00 24.19
C SER A 286 15.50 0.96 22.67
N MET A 287 14.32 0.93 22.06
CA MET A 287 14.15 1.14 20.64
C MET A 287 13.50 2.50 20.38
N LEU A 288 14.24 3.36 19.69
CA LEU A 288 13.83 4.72 19.37
C LEU A 288 13.56 4.85 17.88
N ASN A 289 12.55 5.66 17.53
CA ASN A 289 12.22 5.95 16.14
C ASN A 289 12.04 7.45 15.90
N GLN A 290 12.30 7.90 14.68
CA GLN A 290 12.11 9.29 14.28
C GLN A 290 11.78 9.36 12.79
N THR A 291 10.62 9.94 12.48
CA THR A 291 10.24 10.25 11.11
C THR A 291 10.08 11.77 10.92
N ASN A 292 10.57 12.26 9.79
CA ASN A 292 10.27 13.58 9.24
C ASN A 292 10.13 13.42 7.73
N VAL A 293 8.90 13.47 7.24
CA VAL A 293 8.54 13.24 5.84
C VAL A 293 9.18 14.31 4.95
N SER A 294 9.18 15.57 5.37
CA SER A 294 9.70 16.70 4.58
C SER A 294 11.18 16.55 4.26
N ASN A 295 11.96 16.04 5.22
CA ASN A 295 13.40 15.88 5.10
C ASN A 295 13.81 14.43 4.73
N ASN A 296 12.86 13.57 4.37
CA ASN A 296 13.08 12.14 4.12
C ASN A 296 13.88 11.44 5.25
N ASN A 297 13.64 11.86 6.50
CA ASN A 297 14.22 11.18 7.66
C ASN A 297 13.25 10.10 8.11
N ASN A 298 13.71 8.86 8.14
CA ASN A 298 12.99 7.75 8.74
C ASN A 298 14.03 6.86 9.41
N LYS A 299 14.34 7.16 10.67
CA LYS A 299 15.55 6.71 11.36
C LYS A 299 15.20 5.99 12.66
N TYR A 300 15.93 4.93 12.94
CA TYR A 300 15.85 4.21 14.21
C TYR A 300 17.15 4.36 15.01
N PHE A 301 17.05 4.16 16.32
CA PHE A 301 18.19 4.09 17.22
C PHE A 301 17.91 3.05 18.32
N ILE A 302 18.70 2.00 18.39
CA ILE A 302 18.65 0.96 19.42
C ILE A 302 19.75 1.24 20.45
N ILE A 303 19.42 1.07 21.72
CA ILE A 303 20.34 1.15 22.85
C ILE A 303 20.13 -0.10 23.71
N GLN A 304 21.18 -0.88 23.96
CA GLN A 304 21.14 -2.02 24.88
C GLN A 304 22.30 -1.95 25.87
N LEU A 305 22.02 -2.18 27.15
CA LEU A 305 23.06 -2.50 28.14
C LEU A 305 23.18 -4.02 28.19
N LEU A 306 24.38 -4.53 27.91
CA LEU A 306 24.67 -5.96 27.87
C LEU A 306 25.58 -6.35 29.04
N GLU A 307 25.28 -7.46 29.69
CA GLU A 307 26.13 -8.11 30.70
C GLU A 307 26.61 -9.46 30.14
N GLU A 308 27.94 -9.69 30.13
CA GLU A 308 28.51 -10.98 29.74
C GLU A 308 28.08 -12.08 30.72
N ASP A 309 27.76 -13.28 30.21
CA ASP A 309 27.22 -14.37 31.02
C ASP A 309 28.30 -14.99 31.94
N GLU A 310 29.52 -15.13 31.41
CA GLU A 310 30.61 -15.82 32.12
C GLU A 310 31.42 -14.88 33.03
N LYS A 311 31.35 -13.57 32.78
CA LYS A 311 32.18 -12.55 33.41
C LYS A 311 31.31 -11.35 33.73
N LYS A 312 31.44 -10.79 34.93
CA LYS A 312 30.79 -9.51 35.28
C LYS A 312 31.43 -8.34 34.52
N LYS A 313 31.18 -8.27 33.21
CA LYS A 313 31.61 -7.24 32.29
C LYS A 313 30.41 -6.69 31.56
N TYR A 314 30.34 -5.37 31.50
CA TYR A 314 29.25 -4.63 30.92
C TYR A 314 29.67 -3.95 29.63
N HIS A 315 28.75 -3.91 28.67
CA HIS A 315 28.91 -3.21 27.40
C HIS A 315 27.64 -2.42 27.09
N VAL A 316 27.78 -1.27 26.42
CA VAL A 316 26.62 -0.55 25.89
C VAL A 316 26.65 -0.63 24.39
N TRP A 317 25.65 -1.28 23.83
CA TRP A 317 25.45 -1.43 22.40
C TRP A 317 24.55 -0.32 21.87
N PHE A 318 24.99 0.28 20.77
CA PHE A 318 24.24 1.25 20.00
C PHE A 318 24.13 0.78 18.56
N ARG A 319 22.93 0.87 17.97
CA ARG A 319 22.74 0.67 16.53
C ARG A 319 21.78 1.69 15.96
N TRP A 320 22.11 2.31 14.85
CA TRP A 320 21.28 3.37 14.26
C TRP A 320 21.37 3.39 12.74
N GLY A 321 20.31 3.87 12.10
CA GLY A 321 20.28 3.98 10.65
C GLY A 321 18.89 4.27 10.13
N ARG A 322 18.68 4.03 8.84
CA ARG A 322 17.37 4.16 8.19
C ARG A 322 16.50 2.95 8.50
N VAL A 323 15.21 3.15 8.79
CA VAL A 323 14.20 2.07 8.95
C VAL A 323 14.19 1.19 7.68
N GLY A 324 14.05 -0.14 7.82
CA GLY A 324 14.24 -1.11 6.72
C GLY A 324 15.67 -1.59 6.45
N TYR A 325 16.69 -0.78 6.73
CA TYR A 325 18.09 -1.09 6.40
C TYR A 325 18.96 -1.44 7.61
N LYS A 326 20.06 -2.17 7.36
CA LYS A 326 21.15 -2.33 8.32
C LYS A 326 21.77 -0.96 8.61
N GLY A 327 21.99 -0.71 9.89
CA GLY A 327 22.52 0.55 10.39
C GLY A 327 24.01 0.48 10.70
N GLN A 328 24.58 1.62 11.07
CA GLN A 328 25.85 1.68 11.77
C GLN A 328 25.64 1.21 13.21
N ASN A 329 26.70 0.71 13.83
CA ASN A 329 26.66 0.26 15.21
C ASN A 329 27.95 0.63 15.96
N SER A 330 27.88 0.55 17.29
CA SER A 330 28.99 0.79 18.19
C SER A 330 28.78 0.01 19.48
N LEU A 331 29.79 -0.76 19.88
CA LEU A 331 29.84 -1.46 21.16
C LEU A 331 30.84 -0.77 22.07
N VAL A 332 30.37 -0.22 23.19
CA VAL A 332 31.21 0.51 24.15
C VAL A 332 31.52 -0.39 25.35
N PRO A 333 32.77 -0.83 25.53
CA PRO A 333 33.15 -1.65 26.68
C PRO A 333 33.22 -0.80 27.96
N CYS A 334 32.59 -1.28 29.03
CA CYS A 334 32.59 -0.63 30.35
C CYS A 334 33.40 -1.41 31.40
N GLY A 335 33.89 -2.61 31.07
CA GLY A 335 34.58 -3.46 32.04
C GLY A 335 33.62 -3.92 33.12
N SER A 336 34.07 -4.08 34.36
CA SER A 336 33.22 -4.48 35.50
C SER A 336 32.43 -3.32 36.13
N ASP A 337 32.46 -2.13 35.54
CA ASP A 337 31.81 -0.93 36.06
C ASP A 337 30.39 -0.78 35.48
N LEU A 338 29.40 -1.29 36.24
CA LEU A 338 27.99 -1.19 35.89
C LEU A 338 27.49 0.27 35.87
N GLU A 339 27.96 1.11 36.79
CA GLU A 339 27.50 2.50 36.89
C GLU A 339 27.97 3.32 35.69
N LYS A 340 29.18 3.07 35.20
CA LYS A 340 29.66 3.63 33.93
C LYS A 340 28.81 3.19 32.75
N ALA A 341 28.39 1.92 32.70
CA ALA A 341 27.50 1.42 31.65
C ALA A 341 26.12 2.09 31.71
N LYS A 342 25.51 2.16 32.90
CA LYS A 342 24.23 2.85 33.14
C LYS A 342 24.31 4.34 32.77
N LYS A 343 25.37 5.04 33.16
CA LYS A 343 25.59 6.45 32.80
C LYS A 343 25.76 6.65 31.30
N THR A 344 26.45 5.73 30.62
CA THR A 344 26.64 5.78 29.17
C THR A 344 25.32 5.56 28.42
N PHE A 345 24.51 4.60 28.88
CA PHE A 345 23.18 4.31 28.37
C PHE A 345 22.25 5.53 28.55
N THR A 346 22.07 5.99 29.78
CA THR A 346 21.15 7.08 30.13
C THR A 346 21.53 8.40 29.47
N LYS A 347 22.83 8.73 29.41
CA LYS A 347 23.32 9.90 28.67
C LYS A 347 22.93 9.83 27.20
N LYS A 348 23.13 8.68 26.54
CA LYS A 348 22.78 8.55 25.12
C LYS A 348 21.27 8.63 24.93
N PHE A 349 20.49 7.99 25.80
CA PHE A 349 19.04 8.08 25.78
C PHE A 349 18.59 9.54 25.87
N TYR A 350 19.01 10.27 26.90
CA TYR A 350 18.68 11.69 27.08
C TYR A 350 19.13 12.57 25.91
N ASP A 351 20.32 12.35 25.33
CA ASP A 351 20.80 13.12 24.17
C ASP A 351 19.86 12.98 22.96
N LYS A 352 19.29 11.78 22.77
CA LYS A 352 18.43 11.41 21.64
C LYS A 352 16.97 11.75 21.86
N THR A 353 16.48 11.68 23.10
CA THR A 353 15.04 11.82 23.44
C THR A 353 14.72 13.09 24.20
N LYS A 354 15.68 13.67 24.93
CA LYS A 354 15.49 14.74 25.92
C LYS A 354 14.55 14.36 27.07
N ASN A 355 14.48 13.07 27.36
CA ASN A 355 13.75 12.50 28.49
C ASN A 355 14.72 11.72 29.37
N GLU A 356 14.49 11.71 30.68
CA GLU A 356 15.25 10.91 31.63
C GLU A 356 14.84 9.44 31.56
N TRP A 357 15.81 8.52 31.63
CA TRP A 357 15.55 7.08 31.53
C TRP A 357 14.68 6.54 32.68
N SER A 358 14.88 7.08 33.89
CA SER A 358 14.11 6.70 35.07
C SER A 358 12.63 7.13 34.99
N GLN A 359 12.32 8.16 34.20
CA GLN A 359 10.97 8.70 34.02
C GLN A 359 10.37 8.31 32.66
N ARG A 360 10.90 7.28 31.99
CA ARG A 360 10.44 6.85 30.67
C ARG A 360 8.97 6.38 30.62
N ASN A 361 8.36 6.06 31.76
CA ASN A 361 6.93 5.76 31.84
C ASN A 361 6.06 7.00 31.57
N GLU A 362 6.61 8.19 31.82
CA GLU A 362 5.99 9.50 31.54
C GLU A 362 6.66 10.18 30.34
N PHE A 363 7.09 9.37 29.34
CA PHE A 363 7.82 9.88 28.19
C PHE A 363 7.02 10.94 27.42
N VAL A 364 7.65 12.10 27.18
CA VAL A 364 7.07 13.17 26.35
C VAL A 364 7.88 13.35 25.08
N LYS A 365 7.22 13.15 23.93
CA LYS A 365 7.82 13.39 22.62
C LYS A 365 8.26 14.85 22.48
N VAL A 366 9.57 15.07 22.30
CA VAL A 366 10.13 16.40 21.95
C VAL A 366 10.28 16.55 20.44
N GLN A 367 9.84 17.68 19.88
CA GLN A 367 9.95 17.96 18.45
C GLN A 367 11.40 17.86 17.95
N GLY A 368 11.62 17.24 16.78
CA GLY A 368 12.95 17.07 16.19
C GLY A 368 13.87 16.06 16.92
N LYS A 369 13.41 15.42 17.99
CA LYS A 369 14.10 14.33 18.69
C LYS A 369 13.53 12.97 18.35
N TYR A 370 14.10 11.89 18.86
CA TYR A 370 13.53 10.55 18.72
C TYR A 370 12.31 10.38 19.63
N ASP A 371 11.44 9.43 19.28
CA ASP A 371 10.38 8.91 20.12
C ASP A 371 10.77 7.53 20.65
N LEU A 372 10.16 7.12 21.75
CA LEU A 372 10.35 5.79 22.34
C LEU A 372 9.27 4.84 21.82
N LEU A 373 9.68 3.72 21.23
CA LEU A 373 8.75 2.63 20.93
C LEU A 373 8.65 1.72 22.15
N GLN A 374 7.44 1.59 22.69
CA GLN A 374 7.19 0.70 23.82
C GLN A 374 7.16 -0.75 23.33
N MET A 375 8.22 -1.49 23.66
CA MET A 375 8.39 -2.88 23.31
C MET A 375 8.14 -3.76 24.54
N ASP A 376 7.28 -4.76 24.41
CA ASP A 376 7.08 -5.77 25.45
C ASP A 376 7.99 -6.97 25.19
N TYR A 377 8.92 -7.20 26.11
CA TYR A 377 9.79 -8.39 26.10
C TYR A 377 9.42 -9.40 27.18
N SER A 378 8.46 -9.09 28.06
CA SER A 378 7.96 -10.02 29.11
C SER A 378 7.30 -11.27 28.54
N LEU A 379 6.91 -11.21 27.27
CA LEU A 379 6.30 -12.30 26.51
C LEU A 379 7.27 -13.44 26.15
N GLN A 380 8.43 -13.54 26.79
CA GLN A 380 9.39 -14.63 26.61
C GLN A 380 10.01 -15.12 27.94
N ASP A 381 9.35 -14.89 29.08
CA ASP A 381 9.69 -15.55 30.35
C ASP A 381 9.39 -17.05 30.25
N THR A 382 10.34 -17.83 29.75
CA THR A 382 10.50 -19.21 30.23
C THR A 382 11.52 -19.16 31.35
N ASP A 383 11.03 -19.31 32.57
CA ASP A 383 11.82 -19.67 33.75
C ASP A 383 12.56 -20.99 33.46
N GLU A 384 13.79 -20.89 32.94
CA GLU A 384 14.79 -21.94 33.09
C GLU A 384 15.84 -21.39 34.07
N PRO A 385 16.07 -22.04 35.21
CA PRO A 385 17.01 -21.56 36.20
C PRO A 385 18.44 -21.68 35.66
N ASP A 386 19.19 -20.60 35.90
CA ASP A 386 20.64 -20.45 35.91
C ASP A 386 21.47 -21.75 35.68
N ALA A 387 22.00 -21.92 34.47
CA ALA A 387 23.13 -22.79 34.22
C ALA A 387 24.07 -22.13 33.18
N GLY A 388 25.25 -21.76 33.67
CA GLY A 388 26.34 -21.16 32.90
C GLY A 388 26.92 -22.05 31.77
N PRO A 389 28.06 -21.62 31.21
CA PRO A 389 28.34 -21.70 29.79
C PRO A 389 28.85 -23.07 29.33
N ALA A 390 28.02 -23.77 28.57
CA ALA A 390 28.49 -24.74 27.59
C ALA A 390 27.61 -24.66 26.35
N SER A 391 27.98 -23.74 25.46
CA SER A 391 27.58 -23.78 24.05
C SER A 391 27.93 -25.13 23.44
N LYS A 392 27.02 -26.10 23.50
CA LYS A 392 26.99 -27.20 22.55
C LYS A 392 26.17 -26.76 21.36
N LYS A 393 26.93 -26.48 20.30
CA LYS A 393 26.57 -26.54 18.87
C LYS A 393 25.20 -27.19 18.64
N LEU A 394 24.37 -26.52 17.83
CA LEU A 394 23.36 -27.14 16.98
C LEU A 394 24.03 -28.25 16.14
N LYS A 395 24.21 -29.42 16.75
CA LYS A 395 24.13 -30.67 16.02
C LYS A 395 22.65 -30.90 15.77
N LYS A 396 22.34 -31.39 14.56
CA LYS A 396 21.27 -32.37 14.39
C LYS A 396 21.49 -33.49 15.41
N GLU A 397 20.97 -33.32 16.61
CA GLU A 397 20.70 -34.41 17.53
C GLU A 397 19.19 -34.41 17.67
N LYS A 398 18.60 -35.54 17.31
CA LYS A 398 17.20 -35.87 17.57
C LYS A 398 16.94 -35.55 19.04
N SER A 399 16.17 -34.50 19.31
CA SER A 399 15.49 -34.41 20.58
C SER A 399 14.40 -35.48 20.54
N ASP A 400 14.66 -36.65 21.13
CA ASP A 400 13.68 -37.69 21.41
C ASP A 400 12.68 -37.24 22.52
N VAL A 401 12.21 -36.00 22.46
CA VAL A 401 10.90 -35.67 23.02
C VAL A 401 9.92 -36.07 21.94
N LYS A 402 9.31 -37.26 22.08
CA LYS A 402 8.19 -37.63 21.21
C LYS A 402 7.11 -36.56 21.40
N ILE A 403 7.01 -35.63 20.46
CA ILE A 403 5.85 -34.73 20.38
C ILE A 403 4.65 -35.66 20.28
N PRO A 404 3.70 -35.61 21.23
CA PRO A 404 2.53 -36.48 21.19
C PRO A 404 1.80 -36.30 19.86
N GLU A 405 1.20 -37.37 19.35
CA GLU A 405 0.32 -37.25 18.19
C GLU A 405 -0.85 -36.33 18.53
N SER A 406 -1.23 -35.48 17.56
CA SER A 406 -2.38 -34.59 17.73
C SER A 406 -3.65 -35.40 17.84
N LYS A 407 -4.53 -35.01 18.77
CA LYS A 407 -5.85 -35.63 18.97
C LYS A 407 -6.92 -35.07 18.02
N LEU A 408 -6.60 -34.00 17.29
CA LEU A 408 -7.52 -33.31 16.40
C LEU A 408 -7.63 -34.01 15.05
N GLU A 409 -8.79 -33.87 14.41
CA GLU A 409 -8.99 -34.31 13.03
C GLU A 409 -8.05 -33.57 12.07
N LYS A 410 -7.65 -34.23 10.98
CA LYS A 410 -6.68 -33.68 10.02
C LYS A 410 -7.08 -32.31 9.46
N LYS A 411 -8.37 -32.12 9.14
CA LYS A 411 -8.91 -30.85 8.65
C LYS A 411 -8.74 -29.71 9.65
N LEU A 412 -8.94 -29.98 10.95
CA LEU A 412 -8.71 -29.00 12.00
C LEU A 412 -7.23 -28.70 12.16
N GLN A 413 -6.37 -29.72 12.09
CA GLN A 413 -4.92 -29.49 12.14
C GLN A 413 -4.47 -28.57 11.01
N ASP A 414 -4.95 -28.80 9.78
CA ASP A 414 -4.59 -27.99 8.62
C ASP A 414 -5.11 -26.55 8.74
N LEU A 415 -6.33 -26.35 9.25
CA LEU A 415 -6.88 -25.03 9.55
C LEU A 415 -6.05 -24.28 10.60
N ILE A 416 -5.74 -24.95 11.73
CA ILE A 416 -4.99 -24.33 12.83
C ILE A 416 -3.57 -23.98 12.39
N ASN A 417 -2.90 -24.88 11.66
CA ASN A 417 -1.59 -24.58 11.08
C ASN A 417 -1.65 -23.39 10.10
N LEU A 418 -2.71 -23.28 9.30
CA LEU A 418 -2.89 -22.19 8.36
C LEU A 418 -3.02 -20.82 9.07
N ILE A 419 -3.86 -20.72 10.10
CA ILE A 419 -4.11 -19.45 10.80
C ILE A 419 -3.02 -19.09 11.82
N CYS A 420 -2.28 -20.08 12.31
CA CYS A 420 -1.20 -19.91 13.30
C CYS A 420 0.20 -19.78 12.68
N ASP A 421 0.31 -19.69 11.34
CA ASP A 421 1.60 -19.55 10.66
C ASP A 421 2.20 -18.15 10.86
N VAL A 422 3.18 -18.07 11.75
CA VAL A 422 3.92 -16.84 12.08
C VAL A 422 4.63 -16.24 10.85
N LYS A 423 5.11 -17.07 9.91
CA LYS A 423 5.76 -16.58 8.70
C LYS A 423 4.74 -15.88 7.79
N ASN A 424 3.54 -16.43 7.67
CA ASN A 424 2.46 -15.77 6.92
C ASN A 424 2.04 -14.45 7.58
N MET A 425 2.02 -14.39 8.93
CA MET A 425 1.78 -13.15 9.67
C MET A 425 2.86 -12.09 9.38
N GLU A 426 4.12 -12.50 9.36
CA GLU A 426 5.27 -11.63 9.01
C GLU A 426 5.20 -11.11 7.57
N GLU A 427 4.88 -11.97 6.61
CA GLU A 427 4.76 -11.54 5.22
C GLU A 427 3.60 -10.56 5.02
N ALA A 428 2.45 -10.80 5.65
CA ALA A 428 1.26 -9.95 5.50
C ALA A 428 1.49 -8.50 5.95
N VAL A 429 2.14 -8.29 7.09
CA VAL A 429 2.46 -6.95 7.60
C VAL A 429 3.62 -6.29 6.82
N MET A 430 4.57 -7.08 6.30
CA MET A 430 5.60 -6.57 5.39
C MET A 430 4.99 -6.05 4.08
N GLU A 431 3.99 -6.73 3.51
CA GLU A 431 3.23 -6.25 2.34
C GLU A 431 2.54 -4.88 2.61
N MET A 432 2.16 -4.63 3.86
CA MET A 432 1.59 -3.36 4.33
C MET A 432 2.64 -2.29 4.67
N LYS A 433 3.91 -2.56 4.35
CA LYS A 433 5.10 -1.71 4.55
C LYS A 433 5.51 -1.52 6.01
N TYR A 434 5.13 -2.42 6.91
CA TYR A 434 5.59 -2.41 8.29
C TYR A 434 7.00 -3.01 8.42
N ASP A 435 7.86 -2.42 9.26
CA ASP A 435 9.24 -2.93 9.49
C ASP A 435 9.25 -4.04 10.56
N ALA A 436 8.85 -5.25 10.16
CA ALA A 436 8.85 -6.44 11.01
C ALA A 436 10.26 -6.86 11.47
N LYS A 437 11.33 -6.44 10.79
CA LYS A 437 12.71 -6.81 11.16
C LYS A 437 13.17 -6.09 12.42
N LYS A 438 12.74 -4.84 12.61
CA LYS A 438 13.20 -4.00 13.72
C LYS A 438 12.19 -3.94 14.85
N ALA A 439 10.90 -3.93 14.54
CA ALA A 439 9.84 -4.06 15.52
C ALA A 439 9.13 -5.40 15.30
N PRO A 440 9.70 -6.53 15.79
CA PRO A 440 9.09 -7.85 15.68
C PRO A 440 7.65 -7.84 16.18
N LEU A 441 6.80 -8.60 15.52
CA LEU A 441 5.35 -8.52 15.67
C LEU A 441 4.84 -8.83 17.07
N GLY A 442 5.57 -9.65 17.82
CA GLY A 442 5.20 -10.03 19.19
C GLY A 442 5.72 -9.09 20.27
N LYS A 443 6.14 -7.87 19.90
CA LYS A 443 6.73 -6.92 20.84
C LYS A 443 6.09 -5.55 20.80
N LEU A 444 5.25 -5.25 19.82
CA LEU A 444 4.53 -3.99 19.77
C LEU A 444 3.41 -4.02 20.83
N THR A 445 3.47 -3.11 21.80
CA THR A 445 2.46 -3.06 22.88
C THR A 445 1.10 -2.57 22.39
N LYS A 446 0.03 -2.95 23.11
CA LYS A 446 -1.32 -2.40 22.91
C LYS A 446 -1.35 -0.87 22.99
N ASP A 447 -0.57 -0.29 23.90
CA ASP A 447 -0.46 1.15 24.07
C ASP A 447 0.20 1.82 22.86
N GLN A 448 1.21 1.18 22.26
CA GLN A 448 1.81 1.66 21.02
C GLN A 448 0.82 1.63 19.84
N ILE A 449 0.00 0.57 19.72
CA ILE A 449 -1.06 0.47 18.71
C ILE A 449 -2.13 1.55 18.93
N LYS A 450 -2.55 1.75 20.18
CA LYS A 450 -3.49 2.81 20.59
C LYS A 450 -2.96 4.20 20.24
N ALA A 451 -1.68 4.44 20.48
CA ALA A 451 -1.01 5.68 20.09
C ALA A 451 -0.96 5.86 18.56
N GLY A 452 -0.80 4.77 17.81
CA GLY A 452 -0.93 4.73 16.35
C GLY A 452 -2.31 5.18 15.87
N TYR A 453 -3.39 4.66 16.48
CA TYR A 453 -4.76 5.09 16.19
C TYR A 453 -4.99 6.57 16.48
N ALA A 454 -4.51 7.05 17.63
CA ALA A 454 -4.60 8.46 17.99
C ALA A 454 -3.88 9.37 16.98
N ALA A 455 -2.73 8.95 16.44
CA ALA A 455 -2.03 9.67 15.39
C ALA A 455 -2.81 9.66 14.06
N LEU A 456 -3.41 8.52 13.67
CA LEU A 456 -4.28 8.45 12.49
C LEU A 456 -5.52 9.35 12.63
N LYS A 457 -6.10 9.45 13.83
CA LYS A 457 -7.22 10.35 14.09
C LYS A 457 -6.87 11.83 13.87
N LYS A 458 -5.62 12.23 14.15
CA LYS A 458 -5.13 13.59 13.83
C LYS A 458 -5.01 13.80 12.32
N ILE A 459 -4.51 12.80 11.59
CA ILE A 459 -4.41 12.83 10.12
C ILE A 459 -5.81 12.95 9.51
N ASP A 460 -6.75 12.13 9.98
CA ASP A 460 -8.13 12.13 9.52
C ASP A 460 -8.80 13.49 9.71
N ALA A 461 -8.66 14.08 10.90
CA ALA A 461 -9.17 15.42 11.19
C ALA A 461 -8.55 16.52 10.31
N CYS A 462 -7.32 16.35 9.81
CA CYS A 462 -6.72 17.26 8.85
C CYS A 462 -7.34 17.08 7.45
N ILE A 463 -7.57 15.83 7.03
CA ILE A 463 -8.21 15.51 5.74
C ILE A 463 -9.65 16.03 5.71
N GLU A 464 -10.42 15.86 6.79
CA GLU A 464 -11.80 16.37 6.89
C GLU A 464 -11.90 17.89 6.79
N LYS A 465 -10.87 18.61 7.25
CA LYS A 465 -10.79 20.07 7.20
C LYS A 465 -10.06 20.59 5.95
N GLU A 466 -9.69 19.69 5.04
CA GLU A 466 -8.88 20.00 3.86
C GLU A 466 -7.55 20.72 4.19
N ASP A 467 -7.01 20.50 5.40
CA ASP A 467 -5.73 21.05 5.84
C ASP A 467 -4.58 20.14 5.39
N PHE A 468 -4.12 20.35 4.16
CA PHE A 468 -3.00 19.61 3.56
C PHE A 468 -1.64 20.29 3.79
N GLY A 469 -1.57 21.25 4.73
CA GLY A 469 -0.40 22.05 5.03
C GLY A 469 0.64 21.34 5.91
N ASN A 470 1.35 22.11 6.74
CA ASN A 470 2.36 21.56 7.65
C ASN A 470 1.75 20.68 8.74
N ARG A 471 0.52 20.97 9.18
CA ARG A 471 -0.18 20.19 10.20
C ARG A 471 -0.37 18.73 9.79
N LEU A 472 -0.78 18.47 8.54
CA LEU A 472 -0.90 17.09 8.03
C LEU A 472 0.45 16.39 7.96
N LYS A 473 1.52 17.10 7.59
CA LYS A 473 2.88 16.53 7.56
C LYS A 473 3.32 16.12 8.96
N GLU A 474 3.13 16.99 9.95
CA GLU A 474 3.44 16.71 11.35
C GLU A 474 2.61 15.53 11.89
N ALA A 475 1.33 15.42 11.51
CA ALA A 475 0.49 14.29 11.87
C ALA A 475 0.97 12.97 11.21
N CYS A 476 1.42 13.02 9.95
CA CYS A 476 2.06 11.89 9.28
C CYS A 476 3.40 11.51 9.94
N ASP A 477 4.20 12.50 10.33
CA ASP A 477 5.45 12.30 11.06
C ASP A 477 5.20 11.57 12.39
N ASP A 478 4.20 12.01 13.16
CA ASP A 478 3.77 11.38 14.43
C ASP A 478 3.35 9.92 14.19
N PHE A 479 2.54 9.66 13.16
CA PHE A 479 2.10 8.30 12.84
C PHE A 479 3.26 7.36 12.47
N TYR A 480 4.12 7.74 11.52
CA TYR A 480 5.25 6.90 11.09
C TYR A 480 6.35 6.78 12.15
N THR A 481 6.44 7.76 13.05
CA THR A 481 7.33 7.68 14.20
C THR A 481 6.82 6.63 15.20
N ARG A 482 5.50 6.56 15.43
CA ARG A 482 4.90 5.57 16.34
C ARG A 482 4.79 4.17 15.74
N ILE A 483 4.57 4.07 14.43
CA ILE A 483 4.38 2.81 13.72
C ILE A 483 5.45 2.72 12.63
N PRO A 484 6.55 1.98 12.88
CA PRO A 484 7.68 1.91 11.96
C PRO A 484 7.29 1.36 10.59
N HIS A 485 7.61 2.12 9.54
CA HIS A 485 7.36 1.73 8.16
C HIS A 485 8.66 1.70 7.36
N ASP A 486 8.80 0.72 6.48
CA ASP A 486 9.87 0.66 5.50
C ASP A 486 9.42 1.29 4.16
N PHE A 487 10.01 2.42 3.82
CA PHE A 487 9.78 3.13 2.55
C PHE A 487 10.92 2.96 1.55
N GLY A 488 11.87 2.06 1.82
CA GLY A 488 13.13 2.01 1.08
C GLY A 488 13.84 3.37 1.16
N MET A 489 14.49 3.81 0.08
CA MET A 489 15.12 5.13 0.00
C MET A 489 14.16 6.28 -0.33
N ARG A 490 12.88 5.98 -0.63
CA ARG A 490 11.88 6.99 -0.97
C ARG A 490 11.42 7.75 0.29
N PRO A 491 11.00 9.02 0.15
CA PRO A 491 10.37 9.73 1.26
C PRO A 491 9.12 8.98 1.74
N PRO A 492 8.86 8.96 3.07
CA PRO A 492 7.58 8.49 3.60
C PRO A 492 6.40 9.17 2.89
N SER A 493 5.37 8.40 2.55
CA SER A 493 4.21 8.95 1.83
C SER A 493 3.31 9.77 2.76
N ILE A 494 2.92 10.98 2.37
CA ILE A 494 1.89 11.74 3.09
C ILE A 494 0.54 11.03 2.90
N ILE A 495 -0.17 10.77 3.99
CA ILE A 495 -1.51 10.19 3.98
C ILE A 495 -2.49 11.34 3.72
N ARG A 496 -3.15 11.37 2.55
CA ARG A 496 -4.00 12.50 2.11
C ARG A 496 -5.45 12.10 1.86
N THR A 497 -5.72 10.81 1.70
CA THR A 497 -7.05 10.32 1.33
C THR A 497 -7.64 9.43 2.41
N LYS A 498 -8.98 9.42 2.48
CA LYS A 498 -9.73 8.51 3.37
C LYS A 498 -9.39 7.03 3.13
N ASN A 499 -9.09 6.66 1.90
CA ASN A 499 -8.68 5.29 1.54
C ASN A 499 -7.31 4.93 2.12
N GLU A 500 -6.35 5.85 2.08
CA GLU A 500 -5.03 5.62 2.71
C GLU A 500 -5.15 5.52 4.22
N VAL A 501 -6.00 6.36 4.86
CA VAL A 501 -6.32 6.23 6.29
C VAL A 501 -6.91 4.85 6.58
N LYS A 502 -7.90 4.39 5.79
CA LYS A 502 -8.49 3.04 5.90
C LYS A 502 -7.43 1.95 5.80
N SER A 503 -6.50 2.03 4.86
CA SER A 503 -5.41 1.06 4.74
C SER A 503 -4.47 1.05 5.97
N LYS A 504 -4.28 2.19 6.64
CA LYS A 504 -3.49 2.26 7.88
C LYS A 504 -4.23 1.78 9.11
N ILE A 505 -5.55 1.94 9.17
CA ILE A 505 -6.40 1.31 10.18
C ILE A 505 -6.27 -0.22 10.08
N GLN A 506 -6.41 -0.77 8.86
CA GLN A 506 -6.29 -2.21 8.63
C GLN A 506 -4.92 -2.76 9.05
N LEU A 507 -3.85 -1.95 8.92
CA LEU A 507 -2.53 -2.34 9.42
C LEU A 507 -2.52 -2.44 10.95
N LEU A 508 -3.08 -1.46 11.65
CA LEU A 508 -3.13 -1.46 13.11
C LEU A 508 -4.03 -2.58 13.66
N GLU A 509 -5.14 -2.88 12.99
CA GLU A 509 -6.00 -4.03 13.32
C GLU A 509 -5.21 -5.34 13.19
N ALA A 510 -4.54 -5.55 12.05
CA ALA A 510 -3.73 -6.75 11.82
C ALA A 510 -2.56 -6.87 12.84
N LEU A 511 -1.88 -5.77 13.17
CA LEU A 511 -0.82 -5.79 14.18
C LEU A 511 -1.37 -6.17 15.56
N GLY A 512 -2.56 -5.69 15.93
CA GLY A 512 -3.22 -6.05 17.18
C GLY A 512 -3.62 -7.52 17.23
N ASP A 513 -4.15 -8.07 16.13
CA ASP A 513 -4.52 -9.47 16.07
C ASP A 513 -3.31 -10.40 16.08
N ILE A 514 -2.20 -10.01 15.45
CA ILE A 514 -0.94 -10.76 15.49
C ILE A 514 -0.34 -10.73 16.90
N GLU A 515 -0.38 -9.60 17.62
CA GLU A 515 0.05 -9.53 19.02
C GLU A 515 -0.72 -10.52 19.89
N ILE A 516 -2.04 -10.55 19.74
CA ILE A 516 -2.91 -11.52 20.42
C ILE A 516 -2.54 -12.95 20.01
N ALA A 517 -2.37 -13.21 18.72
CA ALA A 517 -2.03 -14.54 18.22
C ALA A 517 -0.71 -15.03 18.81
N LEU A 518 0.35 -14.21 18.79
CA LEU A 518 1.64 -14.57 19.35
C LEU A 518 1.59 -14.81 20.87
N ASN A 519 0.72 -14.08 21.59
CA ASN A 519 0.49 -14.33 23.02
C ASN A 519 -0.24 -15.64 23.27
N ILE A 520 -1.18 -16.02 22.40
CA ILE A 520 -1.91 -17.29 22.46
C ILE A 520 -0.98 -18.46 22.13
N LEU A 521 -0.15 -18.34 21.08
CA LEU A 521 0.77 -19.39 20.65
C LEU A 521 1.82 -19.76 21.71
N LYS A 522 2.10 -18.86 22.66
CA LYS A 522 3.08 -19.07 23.72
C LYS A 522 2.48 -19.60 25.03
N LYS A 523 1.16 -19.59 25.17
CA LYS A 523 0.45 -20.08 26.36
C LYS A 523 -0.02 -21.52 26.15
N GLY A 524 -0.32 -22.19 27.26
CA GLY A 524 -0.89 -23.54 27.28
C GLY A 524 0.09 -24.61 27.76
N ASP A 525 -0.40 -25.83 27.82
CA ASP A 525 0.38 -26.99 28.30
C ASP A 525 1.43 -27.40 27.27
N MET A 526 2.72 -27.30 27.66
CA MET A 526 3.85 -27.67 26.81
C MET A 526 3.97 -29.20 26.62
N SER A 527 3.20 -29.99 27.37
CA SER A 527 3.15 -31.44 27.22
C SER A 527 2.22 -31.91 26.10
N GLU A 528 1.33 -31.04 25.59
CA GLU A 528 0.43 -31.34 24.47
C GLU A 528 1.09 -31.15 23.10
N ASN A 529 0.48 -31.72 22.04
CA ASN A 529 0.86 -31.38 20.68
C ASN A 529 0.66 -29.85 20.46
N PRO A 530 1.60 -29.13 19.81
CA PRO A 530 1.48 -27.70 19.59
C PRO A 530 0.16 -27.27 18.92
N VAL A 531 -0.34 -28.05 17.96
CA VAL A 531 -1.58 -27.75 17.23
C VAL A 531 -2.78 -27.85 18.17
N ASP A 532 -2.83 -28.88 19.01
CA ASP A 532 -3.89 -29.09 20.00
C ASP A 532 -3.91 -27.95 21.03
N ARG A 533 -2.72 -27.58 21.54
CA ARG A 533 -2.56 -26.46 22.46
C ARG A 533 -3.03 -25.15 21.86
N HIS A 534 -2.69 -24.88 20.59
CA HIS A 534 -3.14 -23.68 19.89
C HIS A 534 -4.66 -23.66 19.72
N TYR A 535 -5.26 -24.79 19.34
CA TYR A 535 -6.70 -24.97 19.25
C TYR A 535 -7.41 -24.71 20.59
N HIS A 536 -6.97 -25.35 21.68
CA HIS A 536 -7.53 -25.13 23.03
C HIS A 536 -7.45 -23.66 23.45
N SER A 537 -6.36 -22.98 23.08
CA SER A 537 -6.17 -21.56 23.43
C SER A 537 -7.08 -20.60 22.63
N LEU A 538 -7.70 -21.05 21.53
CA LEU A 538 -8.74 -20.29 20.83
C LEU A 538 -10.04 -20.24 21.63
N LYS A 539 -10.27 -21.16 22.57
CA LYS A 539 -11.52 -21.21 23.35
C LYS A 539 -12.76 -21.17 22.46
N CYS A 540 -12.71 -21.93 21.37
CA CYS A 540 -13.69 -21.93 20.31
C CYS A 540 -13.73 -23.34 19.74
N ASP A 541 -14.86 -24.02 19.93
CA ASP A 541 -15.04 -25.36 19.41
C ASP A 541 -15.33 -25.27 17.91
N LEU A 542 -14.56 -26.02 17.13
CA LEU A 542 -14.70 -26.09 15.68
C LEU A 542 -14.94 -27.55 15.28
N LYS A 543 -16.06 -27.83 14.61
CA LYS A 543 -16.39 -29.18 14.15
C LYS A 543 -16.45 -29.20 12.63
N PRO A 544 -15.58 -29.95 11.93
CA PRO A 544 -15.64 -30.03 10.48
C PRO A 544 -16.97 -30.67 10.04
N LEU A 545 -17.62 -30.05 9.06
CA LEU A 545 -18.84 -30.58 8.48
C LEU A 545 -18.51 -31.58 7.36
N ASP A 546 -19.32 -32.63 7.27
CA ASP A 546 -19.33 -33.52 6.11
C ASP A 546 -19.76 -32.75 4.86
N HIS A 547 -19.06 -32.95 3.75
CA HIS A 547 -19.36 -32.32 2.47
C HIS A 547 -20.74 -32.74 1.92
N GLU A 548 -21.22 -33.91 2.34
CA GLU A 548 -22.52 -34.42 1.93
C GLU A 548 -23.69 -33.90 2.78
N CYS A 549 -23.43 -33.23 3.90
CA CYS A 549 -24.51 -32.73 4.75
C CYS A 549 -25.25 -31.54 4.12
N GLU A 550 -26.53 -31.41 4.44
CA GLU A 550 -27.40 -30.35 3.89
C GLU A 550 -26.88 -28.94 4.20
N THR A 551 -26.31 -28.73 5.38
CA THR A 551 -25.72 -27.45 5.79
C THR A 551 -24.53 -27.07 4.90
N PHE A 552 -23.65 -28.02 4.57
CA PHE A 552 -22.51 -27.76 3.68
C PHE A 552 -22.99 -27.39 2.27
N LYS A 553 -23.95 -28.16 1.73
CA LYS A 553 -24.56 -27.90 0.41
C LYS A 553 -25.27 -26.54 0.37
N LEU A 554 -25.96 -26.15 1.45
CA LEU A 554 -26.59 -24.85 1.60
C LEU A 554 -25.56 -23.71 1.56
N ILE A 555 -24.45 -23.86 2.29
CA ILE A 555 -23.37 -22.86 2.34
C ILE A 555 -22.66 -22.75 1.00
N ASP A 556 -22.39 -23.87 0.32
CA ASP A 556 -21.81 -23.88 -1.04
C ASP A 556 -22.73 -23.16 -2.03
N LYS A 557 -24.03 -23.44 -1.98
CA LYS A 557 -25.04 -22.73 -2.78
C LYS A 557 -25.06 -21.25 -2.44
N TYR A 558 -25.02 -20.87 -1.16
CA TYR A 558 -25.02 -19.47 -0.74
C TYR A 558 -23.76 -18.74 -1.23
N LEU A 559 -22.58 -19.36 -1.09
CA LEU A 559 -21.29 -18.85 -1.57
C LEU A 559 -21.33 -18.55 -3.07
N LYS A 560 -21.81 -19.51 -3.88
CA LYS A 560 -21.83 -19.43 -5.35
C LYS A 560 -22.87 -18.46 -5.88
N THR A 561 -24.10 -18.50 -5.34
CA THR A 561 -25.22 -17.68 -5.86
C THR A 561 -25.07 -16.20 -5.51
N THR A 562 -24.38 -15.88 -4.41
CA THR A 562 -24.14 -14.49 -3.98
C THR A 562 -22.75 -13.95 -4.34
N HIS A 563 -22.09 -14.57 -5.32
CA HIS A 563 -20.90 -14.03 -5.94
C HIS A 563 -21.29 -12.88 -6.90
N ALA A 564 -20.93 -11.66 -6.54
CA ALA A 564 -21.28 -10.45 -7.26
C ALA A 564 -20.69 -10.41 -8.68
N ARG A 565 -21.48 -9.99 -9.68
CA ARG A 565 -21.01 -9.93 -11.07
C ARG A 565 -19.85 -8.95 -11.29
N THR A 566 -19.74 -7.90 -10.48
CA THR A 566 -18.65 -6.91 -10.59
C THR A 566 -17.32 -7.42 -10.00
N HIS A 567 -17.35 -8.44 -9.15
CA HIS A 567 -16.17 -9.06 -8.55
C HIS A 567 -15.71 -10.26 -9.41
N ASN A 568 -15.43 -9.99 -10.69
CA ASN A 568 -15.17 -11.01 -11.70
C ASN A 568 -13.69 -11.36 -11.90
N GLN A 569 -12.81 -10.85 -11.03
CA GLN A 569 -11.36 -11.05 -11.05
C GLN A 569 -10.95 -12.45 -10.56
N TYR A 570 -11.81 -13.07 -9.75
CA TYR A 570 -11.63 -14.42 -9.22
C TYR A 570 -12.97 -15.17 -9.15
N LYS A 571 -12.87 -16.50 -9.01
CA LYS A 571 -13.95 -17.39 -8.57
C LYS A 571 -13.62 -17.94 -7.19
N MET A 572 -14.64 -18.41 -6.48
CA MET A 572 -14.47 -19.02 -5.17
C MET A 572 -14.94 -20.46 -5.21
N LYS A 573 -14.09 -21.37 -4.70
CA LYS A 573 -14.39 -22.78 -4.49
C LYS A 573 -14.44 -23.04 -3.00
N LEU A 574 -15.52 -23.66 -2.53
CA LEU A 574 -15.63 -24.09 -1.15
C LEU A 574 -14.70 -25.30 -0.92
N LEU A 575 -13.83 -25.22 0.09
CA LEU A 575 -12.94 -26.30 0.48
C LEU A 575 -13.53 -27.08 1.66
N ASP A 576 -13.75 -26.38 2.78
CA ASP A 576 -14.25 -26.96 4.01
C ASP A 576 -15.12 -25.96 4.78
N VAL A 577 -16.01 -26.49 5.61
CA VAL A 577 -16.85 -25.72 6.53
C VAL A 577 -16.72 -26.31 7.92
N PHE A 578 -16.60 -25.45 8.92
CA PHE A 578 -16.55 -25.82 10.32
C PHE A 578 -17.74 -25.18 11.04
N ASP A 579 -18.51 -25.97 11.77
CA ASP A 579 -19.46 -25.48 12.76
C ASP A 579 -18.70 -24.82 13.91
N VAL A 580 -19.12 -23.63 14.31
CA VAL A 580 -18.43 -22.78 15.27
C VAL A 580 -19.26 -22.66 16.53
N ASP A 581 -18.68 -23.03 17.67
CA ASP A 581 -19.25 -22.77 18.98
C ASP A 581 -18.22 -22.01 19.83
N LYS A 582 -18.40 -20.69 19.92
CA LYS A 582 -17.49 -19.82 20.65
C LYS A 582 -17.89 -19.75 22.13
N GLU A 583 -16.94 -20.02 23.02
CA GLU A 583 -17.16 -20.02 24.47
C GLU A 583 -17.84 -18.73 24.95
N GLY A 584 -19.05 -18.87 25.50
CA GLY A 584 -19.85 -17.79 26.08
C GLY A 584 -20.61 -16.91 25.07
N GLU A 585 -20.41 -17.07 23.76
CA GLU A 585 -21.09 -16.25 22.74
C GLU A 585 -22.59 -16.56 22.69
N ALA A 586 -22.98 -17.85 22.69
CA ALA A 586 -24.37 -18.27 22.70
C ALA A 586 -25.16 -17.76 23.93
N ALA A 587 -24.52 -17.69 25.10
CA ALA A 587 -25.15 -17.20 26.34
C ALA A 587 -25.33 -15.68 26.36
N LYS A 588 -24.50 -14.93 25.64
CA LYS A 588 -24.58 -13.47 25.52
C LYS A 588 -25.48 -13.01 24.37
N PHE A 589 -25.75 -13.90 23.42
CA PHE A 589 -26.47 -13.55 22.20
C PHE A 589 -27.84 -12.93 22.49
N SER A 590 -28.01 -11.68 22.06
CA SER A 590 -29.22 -10.87 22.24
C SER A 590 -30.05 -10.89 20.96
N ASP A 591 -31.08 -11.72 20.95
CA ASP A 591 -32.03 -11.81 19.83
C ASP A 591 -33.03 -10.64 19.88
N CYS A 592 -32.82 -9.65 19.03
CA CYS A 592 -33.75 -8.54 18.80
C CYS A 592 -34.65 -8.71 17.56
N GLY A 593 -34.75 -9.95 17.04
CA GLY A 593 -35.52 -10.29 15.85
C GLY A 593 -34.77 -10.00 14.54
N ASN A 594 -35.41 -10.30 13.39
CA ASN A 594 -34.84 -10.13 12.05
C ASN A 594 -33.42 -10.75 11.94
N ARG A 595 -33.31 -12.02 12.33
CA ARG A 595 -32.05 -12.76 12.33
C ARG A 595 -31.66 -13.19 10.93
N MET A 596 -30.46 -12.83 10.51
CA MET A 596 -29.91 -13.18 9.20
C MET A 596 -28.54 -13.82 9.35
N LEU A 597 -28.29 -14.85 8.53
CA LEU A 597 -26.97 -15.47 8.39
C LEU A 597 -26.16 -14.67 7.35
N LEU A 598 -25.16 -13.91 7.81
CA LEU A 598 -24.44 -12.95 6.95
C LEU A 598 -22.93 -13.19 6.92
N TRP A 599 -22.31 -12.80 5.81
CA TRP A 599 -20.89 -12.99 5.56
C TRP A 599 -20.05 -11.89 6.22
N HIS A 600 -18.98 -12.31 6.90
CA HIS A 600 -17.87 -11.45 7.29
C HIS A 600 -16.55 -12.04 6.78
N GLY A 601 -15.66 -11.18 6.28
CA GLY A 601 -14.36 -11.58 5.75
C GLY A 601 -13.25 -10.74 6.36
N SER A 602 -12.10 -11.35 6.57
CA SER A 602 -10.93 -10.73 7.19
C SER A 602 -9.66 -11.41 6.71
N ARG A 603 -8.52 -10.73 6.85
CA ARG A 603 -7.20 -11.27 6.51
C ARG A 603 -6.91 -12.53 7.31
N LEU A 604 -6.11 -13.43 6.73
CA LEU A 604 -5.77 -14.69 7.38
C LEU A 604 -5.17 -14.51 8.79
N THR A 605 -4.35 -13.46 8.95
CA THR A 605 -3.67 -13.08 10.20
C THR A 605 -4.62 -12.74 11.35
N ASN A 606 -5.87 -12.41 11.06
CA ASN A 606 -6.81 -11.89 12.05
C ASN A 606 -7.64 -13.01 12.70
N TRP A 607 -7.69 -14.21 12.11
CA TRP A 607 -8.59 -15.27 12.56
C TRP A 607 -8.25 -15.84 13.93
N VAL A 608 -6.97 -15.87 14.33
CA VAL A 608 -6.61 -16.27 15.70
C VAL A 608 -7.19 -15.28 16.71
N GLY A 609 -7.13 -13.98 16.42
CA GLY A 609 -7.75 -12.92 17.25
C GLY A 609 -9.28 -13.03 17.27
N ILE A 610 -9.91 -13.22 16.12
CA ILE A 610 -11.38 -13.32 15.98
C ILE A 610 -11.91 -14.57 16.68
N LEU A 611 -11.31 -15.75 16.47
CA LEU A 611 -11.77 -16.99 17.09
C LEU A 611 -11.51 -16.98 18.61
N SER A 612 -10.45 -16.31 19.07
CA SER A 612 -10.15 -16.23 20.52
C SER A 612 -11.00 -15.22 21.28
N GLN A 613 -11.38 -14.09 20.67
CA GLN A 613 -12.04 -12.98 21.36
C GLN A 613 -13.43 -12.62 20.82
N GLY A 614 -13.84 -13.22 19.71
CA GLY A 614 -15.03 -12.81 18.95
C GLY A 614 -14.78 -11.61 18.04
N LEU A 615 -15.78 -11.26 17.23
CA LEU A 615 -15.77 -10.03 16.44
C LEU A 615 -15.89 -8.81 17.37
N ARG A 616 -15.03 -7.81 17.18
CA ARG A 616 -14.93 -6.62 18.05
C ARG A 616 -15.25 -5.35 17.27
N ILE A 617 -15.80 -4.38 17.98
CA ILE A 617 -15.96 -3.02 17.46
C ILE A 617 -14.61 -2.31 17.54
N ALA A 618 -14.30 -1.52 16.51
CA ALA A 618 -13.07 -0.74 16.47
C ALA A 618 -12.92 0.16 17.72
N PRO A 619 -11.71 0.30 18.28
CA PRO A 619 -11.49 1.02 19.53
C PRO A 619 -11.86 2.52 19.40
N PRO A 620 -12.21 3.21 20.50
CA PRO A 620 -12.64 4.61 20.47
C PRO A 620 -11.56 5.57 19.92
N GLU A 621 -10.29 5.20 20.02
CA GLU A 621 -9.16 5.96 19.52
C GLU A 621 -9.01 5.92 17.99
N ALA A 622 -9.53 4.87 17.33
CA ALA A 622 -9.47 4.76 15.88
C ALA A 622 -10.23 5.94 15.22
N PRO A 623 -9.77 6.46 14.08
CA PRO A 623 -10.59 7.37 13.27
C PRO A 623 -11.88 6.68 12.82
N VAL A 624 -12.95 7.47 12.60
CA VAL A 624 -14.21 6.95 12.06
C VAL A 624 -14.14 6.78 10.54
N THR A 625 -13.28 7.56 9.88
CA THR A 625 -12.96 7.38 8.48
C THR A 625 -12.46 5.98 8.19
N GLY A 626 -13.02 5.35 7.16
CA GLY A 626 -12.78 3.95 6.81
C GLY A 626 -13.98 3.05 7.12
N TYR A 627 -14.86 3.48 8.03
CA TYR A 627 -16.11 2.81 8.37
C TYR A 627 -17.29 3.63 7.82
N MET A 628 -17.95 3.12 6.77
CA MET A 628 -18.95 3.90 6.01
C MET A 628 -20.16 4.35 6.85
N PHE A 629 -20.48 3.59 7.88
CA PHE A 629 -21.61 3.80 8.79
C PHE A 629 -21.15 3.87 10.26
N GLY A 630 -19.95 4.41 10.50
CA GLY A 630 -19.38 4.48 11.85
C GLY A 630 -18.85 3.14 12.37
N LYS A 631 -18.31 3.15 13.59
CA LYS A 631 -17.62 1.97 14.17
C LYS A 631 -18.63 0.93 14.62
N GLY A 632 -18.67 -0.21 13.96
CA GLY A 632 -19.52 -1.35 14.29
C GLY A 632 -18.96 -2.62 13.64
N ILE A 633 -19.68 -3.72 13.75
CA ILE A 633 -19.33 -4.98 13.09
C ILE A 633 -20.08 -5.02 11.76
N TYR A 634 -19.33 -5.14 10.66
CA TYR A 634 -19.85 -5.06 9.29
C TYR A 634 -20.04 -6.46 8.70
N PHE A 635 -21.19 -6.64 8.07
CA PHE A 635 -21.58 -7.85 7.37
C PHE A 635 -22.11 -7.53 5.97
N ALA A 636 -22.08 -8.53 5.08
CA ALA A 636 -22.68 -8.47 3.76
C ALA A 636 -23.57 -9.70 3.50
N ASP A 637 -24.59 -9.52 2.68
CA ASP A 637 -25.39 -10.62 2.13
C ASP A 637 -24.77 -11.22 0.85
N MET A 638 -23.82 -10.52 0.23
CA MET A 638 -23.04 -10.97 -0.93
C MET A 638 -21.68 -11.55 -0.52
N SER A 639 -21.45 -12.84 -0.78
CA SER A 639 -20.24 -13.57 -0.38
C SER A 639 -18.94 -12.88 -0.86
N SER A 640 -18.87 -12.56 -2.14
CA SER A 640 -17.70 -11.94 -2.77
C SER A 640 -17.36 -10.55 -2.19
N LYS A 641 -18.34 -9.83 -1.64
CA LYS A 641 -18.10 -8.51 -1.02
C LYS A 641 -17.28 -8.67 0.26
N SER A 642 -17.66 -9.62 1.11
CA SER A 642 -16.89 -9.98 2.29
C SER A 642 -15.56 -10.65 1.92
N ALA A 643 -15.54 -11.47 0.87
CA ALA A 643 -14.33 -12.16 0.42
C ALA A 643 -13.20 -11.23 -0.05
N ASN A 644 -13.52 -10.04 -0.58
CA ASN A 644 -12.51 -9.02 -0.88
C ASN A 644 -11.70 -8.57 0.35
N TYR A 645 -12.26 -8.70 1.57
CA TYR A 645 -11.57 -8.40 2.82
C TYR A 645 -10.61 -9.50 3.28
N CYS A 646 -10.60 -10.67 2.62
CA CYS A 646 -9.58 -11.70 2.83
C CYS A 646 -8.22 -11.31 2.22
N PHE A 647 -8.20 -10.34 1.28
CA PHE A 647 -7.02 -9.95 0.49
C PHE A 647 -6.29 -11.14 -0.17
N PRO A 648 -7.01 -12.02 -0.90
CA PRO A 648 -6.39 -13.15 -1.56
C PRO A 648 -5.46 -12.68 -2.69
N SER A 649 -4.50 -13.52 -3.07
CA SER A 649 -3.61 -13.28 -4.21
C SER A 649 -3.28 -14.58 -4.95
N LYS A 650 -2.68 -14.51 -6.13
CA LYS A 650 -2.30 -15.71 -6.91
C LYS A 650 -1.32 -16.63 -6.15
N SER A 651 -0.50 -16.09 -5.25
CA SER A 651 0.44 -16.86 -4.43
C SER A 651 -0.13 -17.27 -3.07
N LYS A 652 -1.26 -16.67 -2.65
CA LYS A 652 -1.97 -16.94 -1.39
C LYS A 652 -3.46 -16.99 -1.72
N ASP A 653 -3.87 -18.12 -2.30
CA ASP A 653 -5.18 -18.35 -2.89
C ASP A 653 -6.18 -18.99 -1.92
N VAL A 654 -5.78 -19.36 -0.71
CA VAL A 654 -6.69 -19.86 0.33
C VAL A 654 -7.02 -18.73 1.32
N GLY A 655 -8.30 -18.54 1.59
CA GLY A 655 -8.77 -17.62 2.62
C GLY A 655 -9.92 -18.20 3.44
N ILE A 656 -10.29 -17.44 4.47
CA ILE A 656 -11.35 -17.82 5.41
C ILE A 656 -12.40 -16.71 5.42
N LEU A 657 -13.65 -17.12 5.47
CA LEU A 657 -14.83 -16.32 5.71
C LEU A 657 -15.54 -16.86 6.95
N VAL A 658 -16.37 -16.04 7.59
CA VAL A 658 -17.29 -16.50 8.64
C VAL A 658 -18.72 -16.11 8.29
N LEU A 659 -19.65 -17.01 8.56
CA LEU A 659 -21.07 -16.77 8.57
C LEU A 659 -21.52 -16.62 10.02
N CYS A 660 -22.13 -15.48 10.33
CA CYS A 660 -22.66 -15.20 11.64
C CYS A 660 -24.18 -15.10 11.60
N ASP A 661 -24.82 -15.61 12.64
CA ASP A 661 -26.23 -15.34 12.99
C ASP A 661 -26.28 -13.94 13.60
N VAL A 662 -26.80 -12.97 12.84
CA VAL A 662 -26.83 -11.56 13.23
C VAL A 662 -28.26 -11.14 13.51
N ALA A 663 -28.53 -10.76 14.76
CA ALA A 663 -29.81 -10.20 15.18
C ALA A 663 -29.87 -8.71 14.79
N LEU A 664 -30.43 -8.43 13.62
CA LEU A 664 -30.49 -7.06 13.08
C LEU A 664 -31.58 -6.22 13.74
N GLY A 665 -32.65 -6.86 14.21
CA GLY A 665 -33.87 -6.20 14.66
C GLY A 665 -34.39 -5.20 13.64
N ASN A 666 -34.92 -4.08 14.15
CA ASN A 666 -35.32 -2.95 13.31
C ASN A 666 -34.10 -2.18 12.78
N CYS A 667 -33.83 -2.31 11.47
CA CYS A 667 -32.74 -1.61 10.80
C CYS A 667 -33.04 -0.12 10.58
N ASN A 668 -32.04 0.74 10.74
CA ASN A 668 -31.99 2.09 10.20
C ASN A 668 -31.44 2.02 8.76
N GLU A 669 -32.29 2.28 7.77
CA GLU A 669 -31.92 2.15 6.37
C GLU A 669 -31.30 3.44 5.83
N LEU A 670 -30.11 3.35 5.25
CA LEU A 670 -29.35 4.49 4.77
C LEU A 670 -28.94 4.33 3.29
N LEU A 671 -29.06 5.42 2.53
CA LEU A 671 -28.74 5.48 1.10
C LEU A 671 -27.31 5.97 0.80
N HIS A 672 -26.68 6.61 1.77
CA HIS A 672 -25.35 7.21 1.66
C HIS A 672 -24.57 7.01 2.96
N ALA A 673 -23.25 7.12 2.87
CA ALA A 673 -22.36 7.02 4.02
C ALA A 673 -22.72 8.04 5.10
N ASP A 674 -22.80 7.57 6.35
CA ASP A 674 -22.99 8.40 7.53
C ASP A 674 -22.08 7.90 8.66
N TYR A 675 -21.00 8.62 8.90
CA TYR A 675 -20.02 8.28 9.94
C TYR A 675 -20.61 8.33 11.36
N ASN A 676 -21.76 8.98 11.54
CA ASN A 676 -22.48 9.05 12.81
C ASN A 676 -23.62 8.02 12.94
N ALA A 677 -23.76 7.08 12.00
CA ALA A 677 -24.87 6.13 11.99
C ALA A 677 -24.94 5.20 13.21
N HIS A 678 -23.84 5.09 13.98
CA HIS A 678 -23.81 4.44 15.30
C HIS A 678 -24.74 5.08 16.33
N LYS A 679 -25.13 6.36 16.13
CA LYS A 679 -26.18 7.02 16.90
C LYS A 679 -27.54 6.60 16.36
N LEU A 680 -27.94 5.40 16.74
CA LEU A 680 -29.19 4.79 16.28
C LEU A 680 -30.40 5.64 16.70
N PRO A 681 -31.36 5.90 15.79
CA PRO A 681 -32.67 6.45 16.16
C PRO A 681 -33.40 5.55 17.16
N ALA A 682 -34.34 6.12 17.92
CA ALA A 682 -35.14 5.37 18.88
C ALA A 682 -35.83 4.16 18.22
N GLY A 683 -35.73 2.99 18.85
CA GLY A 683 -36.31 1.73 18.36
C GLY A 683 -35.56 1.05 17.22
N LYS A 684 -34.40 1.57 16.79
CA LYS A 684 -33.50 0.92 15.83
C LYS A 684 -32.37 0.19 16.55
N HIS A 685 -31.93 -0.94 15.98
CA HIS A 685 -30.94 -1.83 16.60
C HIS A 685 -29.69 -2.02 15.73
N SER A 686 -29.79 -1.71 14.43
CA SER A 686 -28.73 -1.89 13.45
C SER A 686 -28.87 -0.88 12.32
N VAL A 687 -27.88 -0.82 11.44
CA VAL A 687 -27.93 -0.03 10.20
C VAL A 687 -27.89 -0.97 9.00
N LYS A 688 -28.67 -0.64 7.98
CA LYS A 688 -28.65 -1.29 6.67
C LYS A 688 -28.29 -0.25 5.60
N GLY A 689 -27.09 -0.34 5.05
CA GLY A 689 -26.72 0.40 3.85
C GLY A 689 -27.41 -0.23 2.64
N LEU A 690 -28.30 0.50 1.97
CA LEU A 690 -29.11 -0.03 0.88
C LEU A 690 -28.33 -0.06 -0.45
N GLY A 691 -28.10 -1.25 -0.99
CA GLY A 691 -27.47 -1.48 -2.28
C GLY A 691 -28.44 -1.48 -3.46
N SER A 692 -27.92 -1.14 -4.64
CA SER A 692 -28.63 -1.26 -5.92
C SER A 692 -28.79 -2.71 -6.39
N VAL A 693 -28.06 -3.64 -5.78
CA VAL A 693 -28.07 -5.06 -6.09
C VAL A 693 -28.11 -5.87 -4.80
N VAL A 694 -29.02 -6.86 -4.75
CA VAL A 694 -29.25 -7.74 -3.58
C VAL A 694 -29.46 -9.18 -4.03
N PRO A 695 -29.25 -10.20 -3.17
CA PRO A 695 -29.73 -11.55 -3.45
C PRO A 695 -31.24 -11.57 -3.65
N ASN A 696 -31.76 -12.39 -4.57
CA ASN A 696 -33.20 -12.52 -4.79
C ASN A 696 -33.94 -12.90 -3.47
N PRO A 697 -34.79 -12.03 -2.90
CA PRO A 697 -35.50 -12.31 -1.66
C PRO A 697 -36.40 -13.54 -1.72
N GLU A 698 -36.94 -13.87 -2.90
CA GLU A 698 -37.78 -15.07 -3.12
C GLU A 698 -36.98 -16.38 -3.02
N SER A 699 -35.66 -16.31 -3.16
CA SER A 699 -34.76 -17.47 -3.04
C SER A 699 -34.22 -17.67 -1.63
N ALA A 700 -34.58 -16.79 -0.68
CA ALA A 700 -34.14 -16.87 0.70
C ALA A 700 -34.60 -18.18 1.36
N HIS A 701 -33.74 -18.75 2.20
CA HIS A 701 -34.02 -19.97 2.94
C HIS A 701 -34.06 -19.66 4.43
N THR A 702 -35.08 -20.15 5.14
CA THR A 702 -35.16 -20.00 6.60
C THR A 702 -34.74 -21.30 7.26
N MET A 703 -33.72 -21.22 8.13
CA MET A 703 -33.23 -22.36 8.90
C MET A 703 -34.24 -22.79 9.97
N SER A 704 -34.06 -23.99 10.53
CA SER A 704 -34.95 -24.54 11.58
C SER A 704 -35.04 -23.69 12.84
N ASP A 705 -34.03 -22.87 13.13
CA ASP A 705 -33.96 -21.98 14.28
C ASP A 705 -34.45 -20.54 13.99
N GLY A 706 -35.09 -20.34 12.82
CA GLY A 706 -35.66 -19.06 12.39
C GLY A 706 -34.67 -18.09 11.74
N CYS A 707 -33.37 -18.43 11.65
CA CYS A 707 -32.38 -17.58 11.00
C CYS A 707 -32.56 -17.59 9.47
N VAL A 708 -32.58 -16.42 8.84
CA VAL A 708 -32.77 -16.29 7.39
C VAL A 708 -31.42 -16.28 6.66
N VAL A 709 -31.27 -17.14 5.66
CA VAL A 709 -30.13 -17.19 4.74
C VAL A 709 -30.53 -16.49 3.43
N PRO A 710 -30.03 -15.27 3.15
CA PRO A 710 -30.39 -14.51 1.95
C PRO A 710 -29.61 -15.00 0.73
N LEU A 711 -29.83 -16.26 0.34
CA LEU A 711 -29.21 -16.86 -0.83
C LEU A 711 -30.02 -16.58 -2.10
N GLY A 712 -29.37 -16.63 -3.26
CA GLY A 712 -30.01 -16.37 -4.54
C GLY A 712 -29.13 -15.56 -5.46
N ASN A 713 -29.42 -15.62 -6.76
CA ASN A 713 -28.73 -14.79 -7.74
C ASN A 713 -29.07 -13.32 -7.53
N GLU A 714 -28.13 -12.46 -7.90
CA GLU A 714 -28.30 -11.02 -7.76
C GLU A 714 -29.47 -10.46 -8.58
N VAL A 715 -30.29 -9.61 -7.96
CA VAL A 715 -31.38 -8.84 -8.58
C VAL A 715 -31.16 -7.35 -8.31
N LYS A 716 -31.60 -6.50 -9.25
CA LYS A 716 -31.54 -5.05 -9.07
C LYS A 716 -32.67 -4.59 -8.17
N THR A 717 -32.37 -3.69 -7.26
CA THR A 717 -33.37 -3.00 -6.46
C THR A 717 -33.84 -1.73 -7.17
N SER A 718 -34.99 -1.20 -6.75
CA SER A 718 -35.46 0.15 -7.13
C SER A 718 -34.77 1.26 -6.35
N VAL A 719 -33.77 0.92 -5.51
CA VAL A 719 -33.06 1.87 -4.67
C VAL A 719 -32.15 2.73 -5.55
N SER A 720 -32.37 4.04 -5.51
CA SER A 720 -31.53 5.04 -6.16
C SER A 720 -31.29 6.18 -5.18
N ASN A 721 -30.04 6.65 -5.08
CA ASN A 721 -29.70 7.83 -4.30
C ASN A 721 -29.83 9.10 -5.17
N PRO A 722 -30.85 9.96 -4.95
CA PRO A 722 -31.01 11.17 -5.75
C PRO A 722 -29.93 12.23 -5.47
N LYS A 723 -29.15 12.08 -4.40
CA LYS A 723 -28.16 13.07 -3.93
C LYS A 723 -26.71 12.69 -4.26
N GLY A 724 -26.46 11.61 -4.99
CA GLY A 724 -25.11 11.20 -5.37
C GLY A 724 -24.94 9.72 -5.65
N PHE A 725 -23.79 9.18 -5.27
CA PHE A 725 -23.46 7.77 -5.51
C PHE A 725 -24.36 6.84 -4.69
N SER A 726 -24.73 5.70 -5.30
CA SER A 726 -25.48 4.63 -4.65
C SER A 726 -24.53 3.48 -4.31
N LEU A 727 -24.80 2.78 -3.21
CA LEU A 727 -24.09 1.54 -2.90
C LEU A 727 -24.39 0.48 -3.98
N ASN A 728 -23.37 -0.28 -4.38
CA ASN A 728 -23.60 -1.41 -5.29
C ASN A 728 -24.34 -2.55 -4.58
N TYR A 729 -23.95 -2.85 -3.35
CA TYR A 729 -24.43 -4.00 -2.57
C TYR A 729 -24.75 -3.58 -1.14
N ASN A 730 -25.65 -4.31 -0.48
CA ASN A 730 -26.01 -4.04 0.91
C ASN A 730 -24.80 -4.13 1.87
N GLU A 731 -24.91 -3.43 3.00
CA GLU A 731 -24.11 -3.64 4.20
C GLU A 731 -25.02 -3.67 5.42
N TYR A 732 -24.72 -4.54 6.37
CA TYR A 732 -25.42 -4.64 7.63
C TYR A 732 -24.43 -4.38 8.75
N ILE A 733 -24.79 -3.47 9.66
CA ILE A 733 -23.90 -3.01 10.71
C ILE A 733 -24.62 -3.10 12.05
N VAL A 734 -24.00 -3.79 12.99
CA VAL A 734 -24.44 -3.83 14.39
C VAL A 734 -23.43 -3.11 15.28
N TYR A 735 -23.94 -2.46 16.33
CA TYR A 735 -23.14 -1.64 17.25
C TYR A 735 -23.06 -2.24 18.66
N ASN A 736 -23.55 -3.47 18.83
CA ASN A 736 -23.37 -4.30 20.00
C ASN A 736 -22.84 -5.68 19.56
N THR A 737 -21.77 -6.15 20.20
CA THR A 737 -21.18 -7.48 19.95
C THR A 737 -22.16 -8.60 20.28
N ASP A 738 -23.07 -8.38 21.22
CA ASP A 738 -24.02 -9.38 21.68
C ASP A 738 -25.11 -9.67 20.61
N GLN A 739 -25.23 -8.85 19.57
CA GLN A 739 -26.13 -9.12 18.42
C GLN A 739 -25.54 -10.12 17.41
N VAL A 740 -24.34 -10.65 17.67
CA VAL A 740 -23.61 -11.51 16.75
C VAL A 740 -23.32 -12.84 17.41
N LYS A 741 -23.55 -13.93 16.67
CA LYS A 741 -23.09 -15.26 17.03
C LYS A 741 -22.45 -15.92 15.83
N MET A 742 -21.17 -16.27 15.91
CA MET A 742 -20.47 -17.00 14.85
C MET A 742 -21.10 -18.39 14.71
N LYS A 743 -21.38 -18.81 13.47
CA LYS A 743 -22.05 -20.09 13.20
C LYS A 743 -21.19 -21.02 12.35
N TYR A 744 -20.64 -20.51 11.25
CA TYR A 744 -19.83 -21.32 10.34
C TYR A 744 -18.56 -20.60 9.92
N LEU A 745 -17.42 -21.28 10.07
CA LEU A 745 -16.15 -20.87 9.48
C LEU A 745 -16.01 -21.56 8.12
N VAL A 746 -15.77 -20.78 7.08
CA VAL A 746 -15.86 -21.22 5.69
C VAL A 746 -14.49 -21.03 5.03
N GLN A 747 -13.83 -22.14 4.71
CA GLN A 747 -12.54 -22.15 4.03
C GLN A 747 -12.75 -22.17 2.52
N VAL A 748 -12.18 -21.18 1.83
CA VAL A 748 -12.40 -20.97 0.39
C VAL A 748 -11.06 -20.87 -0.36
N GLN A 749 -11.05 -21.41 -1.57
CA GLN A 749 -9.99 -21.20 -2.55
C GLN A 749 -10.42 -20.15 -3.57
N PHE A 750 -9.51 -19.23 -3.89
CA PHE A 750 -9.68 -18.14 -4.82
C PHE A 750 -9.00 -18.44 -6.15
N ASP A 751 -9.80 -18.77 -7.16
CA ASP A 751 -9.32 -19.06 -8.51
C ASP A 751 -9.26 -17.76 -9.32
N PHE A 752 -8.07 -17.15 -9.38
CA PHE A 752 -7.82 -15.94 -10.17
C PHE A 752 -7.76 -16.24 -11.67
N LYS A 753 -8.27 -15.30 -12.48
CA LYS A 753 -8.16 -15.37 -13.94
C LYS A 753 -6.75 -15.10 -14.46
#